data_AF-A0A674M9Z8-F1
#
_entry.id   AF-A0A674M9Z8-F1
#
_cell.length_a   1.000
_cell.length_b   1.000
_cell.length_c   1.000
_cell.angle_alpha   90.00
_cell.angle_beta   90.00
_cell.angle_gamma   90.00
#
_symmetry.space_group_name_H-M   'P 1'
#
loop_
_entity.id
_entity.type
_entity.pdbx_description
1 polymer ?
#
loop_
_entity_poly.entity_id
_entity_poly.type
_entity_poly.pdbx_seq_one_letter_code
_entity_poly.pdbx_strand_id
1 'polypeptide(L)'
;MCLCVQSALQVYKEMVLLYLEEGRRQVNAHCADLEPLQIIGATVIITLVSVWIKRFLFQQESLTSRIKKQVFRIIRKIPFIGGAIQSQLNKALEDMSASLCTLKEGMSYTKQLPSKGLSQSQVLDKIREYETLNEVQWEKGCVSGAVYWGDKALTDLLVKVYGDFAWSNPLHPDIFPGVRKMEAEVVRMACTLFHGGPNSCGTVTSGGTESILMACKAYRDIAYERGIKYPEILAPVSVHAAFDKAAHYFGMKLVHIPLDKKTMKVDVKAMKRAIGKNTAMLVCSAPQFPHGVMDPVEEVSKLAVRYNIPLHVDACLGGFLIVFMDKAGYPLAPFDFRLKGVTSISADTHKYGYAPKGSSVILYSEKKYRHYQYFVAPDWQGGIYASPSVAGSRPGGIIAACWATMMHMGENGYIDATKKIISTARKIKTEIRKIKGVIVLGDPEISVVALGSDDFDIFRLSNALTSKGWNLNTLQFPASIHICCTVLHTQPGVADHFIRDVKEQVAIIMKNPKERTTGMGAIYGMAQAIPDRSLVTEISQGFLDCLYSTEAVNSNSNHMNEPDLRVDQALLTIQNQLTQNVQVFYTSDYCYKCVYQHLTTVKPNNNASVVISTKFTLHIRVESQDRNTTICRWSQTYEENGRYSVWIRIPKSTTNPSCTHTVDQTPNNVSLPLLAAALSLALIAVSFVVVPIIYRYAYAFFYFLFVLNDT
;
A
#
# COMPACT_ATOMS: atom_id res chain seq x y z
N MET A 1 -30.51 61.08 -7.69
CA MET A 1 -29.84 59.93 -7.03
C MET A 1 -28.31 59.93 -7.18
N CYS A 2 -27.72 60.32 -8.32
CA CYS A 2 -26.24 60.34 -8.49
C CYS A 2 -25.46 61.31 -7.57
N LEU A 3 -26.01 62.50 -7.25
CA LEU A 3 -25.30 63.50 -6.42
C LEU A 3 -25.18 63.09 -4.93
N CYS A 4 -26.12 62.31 -4.40
CA CYS A 4 -26.11 61.88 -3.00
C CYS A 4 -25.04 60.80 -2.75
N VAL A 5 -24.79 59.92 -3.72
CA VAL A 5 -23.77 58.86 -3.65
C VAL A 5 -22.36 59.44 -3.67
N GLN A 6 -22.12 60.51 -4.44
CA GLN A 6 -20.82 61.21 -4.45
C GLN A 6 -20.48 61.86 -3.11
N SER A 7 -21.46 62.48 -2.44
CA SER A 7 -21.25 63.11 -1.12
C SER A 7 -20.93 62.10 -0.01
N ALA A 8 -21.61 60.95 0.00
CA ALA A 8 -21.34 59.88 0.95
C ALA A 8 -19.94 59.28 0.73
N LEU A 9 -19.57 59.04 -0.53
CA LEU A 9 -18.25 58.50 -0.87
C LEU A 9 -17.11 59.46 -0.46
N GLN A 10 -17.35 60.77 -0.51
CA GLN A 10 -16.41 61.80 -0.05
C GLN A 10 -16.18 61.70 1.47
N VAL A 11 -17.25 61.58 2.25
CA VAL A 11 -17.18 61.43 3.72
C VAL A 11 -16.48 60.13 4.12
N TYR A 12 -16.78 59.01 3.46
CA TYR A 12 -16.06 57.76 3.69
C TYR A 12 -14.58 57.87 3.33
N LYS A 13 -14.24 58.59 2.25
CA LYS A 13 -12.85 58.83 1.86
C LYS A 13 -12.11 59.68 2.90
N GLU A 14 -12.76 60.72 3.43
CA GLU A 14 -12.19 61.57 4.49
C GLU A 14 -12.01 60.82 5.81
N MET A 15 -13.00 60.00 6.22
CA MET A 15 -12.85 59.10 7.37
C MET A 15 -11.68 58.13 7.19
N VAL A 16 -11.59 57.47 6.03
CA VAL A 16 -10.48 56.53 5.74
C VAL A 16 -9.13 57.26 5.79
N LEU A 17 -9.03 58.47 5.24
CA LEU A 17 -7.80 59.27 5.31
C LEU A 17 -7.43 59.64 6.75
N LEU A 18 -8.40 60.01 7.58
CA LEU A 18 -8.19 60.33 8.99
C LEU A 18 -7.66 59.12 9.77
N TYR A 19 -8.27 57.94 9.58
CA TYR A 19 -7.80 56.70 10.20
C TYR A 19 -6.42 56.27 9.69
N LEU A 20 -6.12 56.50 8.40
CA LEU A 20 -4.80 56.24 7.84
C LEU A 20 -3.73 57.17 8.42
N GLU A 21 -4.05 58.46 8.64
CA GLU A 21 -3.11 59.40 9.27
C GLU A 21 -2.87 59.11 10.74
N GLU A 22 -3.90 58.74 11.49
CA GLU A 22 -3.78 58.32 12.89
C GLU A 22 -2.97 57.03 12.99
N GLY A 23 -3.26 56.05 12.14
CA GLY A 23 -2.45 54.82 12.03
C GLY A 23 -0.99 55.11 11.69
N ARG A 24 -0.74 56.03 10.75
CA ARG A 24 0.63 56.48 10.40
C ARG A 24 1.33 57.12 11.60
N ARG A 25 0.66 57.99 12.37
CA ARG A 25 1.25 58.60 13.57
C ARG A 25 1.60 57.54 14.62
N GLN A 26 0.72 56.59 14.87
CA GLN A 26 0.97 55.53 15.85
C GLN A 26 2.14 54.63 15.45
N VAL A 27 2.23 54.24 14.18
CA VAL A 27 3.36 53.46 13.65
C VAL A 27 4.65 54.26 13.78
N ASN A 28 4.65 55.53 13.36
CA ASN A 28 5.83 56.39 13.47
C ASN A 28 6.27 56.60 14.92
N ALA A 29 5.33 56.74 15.86
CA ALA A 29 5.64 56.86 17.28
C ALA A 29 6.26 55.58 17.85
N HIS A 30 5.75 54.40 17.46
CA HIS A 30 6.31 53.11 17.89
C HIS A 30 7.65 52.77 17.23
N CYS A 31 7.95 53.36 16.06
CA CYS A 31 9.21 53.17 15.34
C CYS A 31 10.20 54.34 15.52
N ALA A 32 9.88 55.35 16.35
CA ALA A 32 10.67 56.57 16.48
C ALA A 32 12.11 56.32 16.99
N ASP A 33 12.28 55.30 17.84
CA ASP A 33 13.57 54.96 18.45
C ASP A 33 14.33 53.84 17.69
N LEU A 34 13.82 53.40 16.53
CA LEU A 34 14.41 52.32 15.74
C LEU A 34 15.21 52.87 14.55
N GLU A 35 16.40 52.32 14.31
CA GLU A 35 17.15 52.65 13.10
C GLU A 35 16.44 52.11 11.84
N PRO A 36 16.55 52.78 10.69
CA PRO A 36 15.94 52.32 9.43
C PRO A 36 16.28 50.86 9.08
N LEU A 37 17.50 50.41 9.37
CA LEU A 37 17.93 49.03 9.16
C LEU A 37 17.19 48.03 10.07
N GLN A 38 16.87 48.41 11.31
CA GLN A 38 16.12 47.58 12.24
C GLN A 38 14.66 47.44 11.80
N ILE A 39 14.05 48.51 11.29
CA ILE A 39 12.69 48.48 10.73
C ILE A 39 12.63 47.57 9.50
N ILE A 40 13.60 47.69 8.59
CA ILE A 40 13.71 46.82 7.40
C ILE A 40 13.93 45.37 7.84
N GLY A 41 14.85 45.11 8.77
CA GLY A 41 15.15 43.78 9.28
C GLY A 41 13.93 43.12 9.95
N ALA A 42 13.24 43.84 10.84
CA ALA A 42 12.03 43.38 11.50
C ALA A 42 10.92 43.09 10.48
N THR A 43 10.73 43.95 9.48
CA THR A 43 9.73 43.73 8.43
C THR A 43 10.03 42.49 7.60
N VAL A 44 11.29 42.26 7.21
CA VAL A 44 11.72 41.05 6.49
C VAL A 44 11.49 39.81 7.35
N ILE A 45 11.91 39.83 8.62
CA ILE A 45 11.75 38.69 9.55
C ILE A 45 10.27 38.38 9.77
N ILE A 46 9.44 39.37 10.10
CA ILE A 46 8.01 39.19 10.33
C ILE A 46 7.32 38.69 9.06
N THR A 47 7.72 39.18 7.89
CA THR A 47 7.18 38.70 6.61
C THR A 47 7.57 37.23 6.36
N LEU A 48 8.84 36.88 6.55
CA LEU A 48 9.32 35.50 6.39
C LEU A 48 8.65 34.55 7.39
N VAL A 49 8.53 34.96 8.66
CA VAL A 49 7.83 34.21 9.72
C VAL A 49 6.35 34.07 9.37
N SER A 50 5.69 35.13 8.91
CA SER A 50 4.27 35.07 8.51
C SER A 50 4.04 34.15 7.32
N VAL A 51 4.93 34.19 6.31
CA VAL A 51 4.91 33.27 5.17
C VAL A 51 5.18 31.84 5.65
N TRP A 52 6.10 31.63 6.58
CA TRP A 52 6.40 30.33 7.17
C TRP A 52 5.20 29.79 7.97
N ILE A 53 4.59 30.60 8.84
CA ILE A 53 3.39 30.24 9.62
C ILE A 53 2.25 29.90 8.67
N LYS A 54 1.99 30.72 7.66
CA LYS A 54 0.96 30.44 6.64
C LYS A 54 1.24 29.12 5.92
N ARG A 55 2.48 28.91 5.46
CA ARG A 55 2.86 27.64 4.83
C ARG A 55 2.72 26.47 5.78
N PHE A 56 3.04 26.62 7.06
CA PHE A 56 2.96 25.57 8.08
C PHE A 56 1.50 25.23 8.46
N LEU A 57 0.62 26.21 8.56
CA LEU A 57 -0.79 26.01 8.90
C LEU A 57 -1.60 25.44 7.73
N PHE A 58 -1.32 25.88 6.50
CA PHE A 58 -2.09 25.52 5.30
C PHE A 58 -1.38 24.50 4.39
N GLN A 59 -0.66 23.54 4.97
CA GLN A 59 -0.11 22.40 4.22
C GLN A 59 -1.21 21.45 3.73
N GLN A 60 -0.88 20.59 2.77
CA GLN A 60 -1.82 19.58 2.27
C GLN A 60 -2.24 18.56 3.34
N GLU A 61 -1.36 18.24 4.30
CA GLU A 61 -1.67 17.36 5.43
C GLU A 61 -2.26 18.12 6.62
N SER A 62 -3.30 17.54 7.25
CA SER A 62 -3.91 18.12 8.45
C SER A 62 -2.94 18.17 9.63
N LEU A 63 -3.12 19.15 10.53
CA LEU A 63 -2.32 19.27 11.75
C LEU A 63 -2.41 18.01 12.63
N THR A 64 -3.60 17.41 12.74
CA THR A 64 -3.82 16.16 13.49
C THR A 64 -3.03 14.99 12.92
N SER A 65 -3.00 14.83 11.59
CA SER A 65 -2.19 13.80 10.93
C SER A 65 -0.71 13.96 11.24
N ARG A 66 -0.21 15.20 11.15
CA ARG A 66 1.20 15.52 11.44
C ARG A 66 1.58 15.24 12.88
N ILE A 67 0.75 15.67 13.84
CA ILE A 67 0.96 15.39 15.26
C ILE A 67 0.95 13.88 15.52
N LYS A 68 -0.04 13.15 14.98
CA LYS A 68 -0.13 11.69 15.12
C LYS A 68 1.13 11.00 14.58
N LYS A 69 1.57 11.33 13.36
CA LYS A 69 2.82 10.81 12.77
C LYS A 69 4.03 11.14 13.65
N GLN A 70 4.12 12.36 14.16
CA GLN A 70 5.24 12.78 15.01
C GLN A 70 5.25 12.01 16.34
N VAL A 71 4.09 11.80 16.96
CA VAL A 71 3.97 10.99 18.19
C VAL A 71 4.40 9.55 17.94
N PHE A 72 3.93 8.89 16.88
CA PHE A 72 4.39 7.55 16.52
C PHE A 72 5.89 7.50 16.24
N ARG A 73 6.44 8.51 15.55
CA ARG A 73 7.87 8.62 15.29
C ARG A 73 8.68 8.75 16.58
N ILE A 74 8.18 9.46 17.59
CA ILE A 74 8.81 9.56 18.90
C ILE A 74 8.74 8.21 19.63
N ILE A 75 7.57 7.55 19.66
CA ILE A 75 7.40 6.23 20.28
C ILE A 75 8.37 5.20 19.69
N ARG A 76 8.51 5.18 18.36
CA ARG A 76 9.41 4.25 17.65
C ARG A 76 10.89 4.50 17.92
N LYS A 77 11.29 5.70 18.37
CA LYS A 77 12.67 6.01 18.76
C LYS A 77 13.02 5.55 20.18
N ILE A 78 12.05 5.10 20.98
CA ILE A 78 12.30 4.56 22.31
C ILE A 78 13.03 3.22 22.15
N PRO A 79 14.25 3.02 22.69
CA PRO A 79 15.13 1.89 22.33
C PRO A 79 14.49 0.51 22.46
N PHE A 80 13.74 0.26 23.54
CA PHE A 80 13.07 -1.04 23.77
C PHE A 80 11.87 -1.27 22.84
N ILE A 81 11.02 -0.25 22.67
CA ILE A 81 9.82 -0.33 21.82
C ILE A 81 10.23 -0.38 20.35
N GLY A 82 11.14 0.48 19.93
CA GLY A 82 11.72 0.50 18.60
C GLY A 82 12.43 -0.81 18.27
N GLY A 83 13.23 -1.36 19.19
CA GLY A 83 13.91 -2.65 19.02
C GLY A 83 12.93 -3.82 18.87
N ALA A 84 11.90 -3.89 19.71
CA ALA A 84 10.87 -4.93 19.62
C ALA A 84 10.05 -4.84 18.32
N ILE A 85 9.64 -3.63 17.92
CA ILE A 85 8.94 -3.39 16.65
C ILE A 85 9.82 -3.78 15.46
N GLN A 86 11.10 -3.37 15.48
CA GLN A 86 12.04 -3.68 14.39
C GLN A 86 12.32 -5.18 14.29
N SER A 87 12.44 -5.89 15.43
CA SER A 87 12.62 -7.34 15.43
C SER A 87 11.41 -8.06 14.82
N GLN A 88 10.18 -7.66 15.17
CA GLN A 88 8.97 -8.22 14.56
C GLN A 88 8.86 -7.88 13.07
N LEU A 89 9.26 -6.67 12.68
CA LEU A 89 9.32 -6.24 11.29
C LEU A 89 10.31 -7.10 10.48
N ASN A 90 11.53 -7.27 11.00
CA ASN A 90 12.56 -8.09 10.37
C ASN A 90 12.11 -9.54 10.23
N LYS A 91 11.49 -10.10 11.28
CA LYS A 91 10.92 -11.45 11.22
C LYS A 91 9.84 -11.57 10.14
N ALA A 92 8.92 -10.61 10.07
CA ALA A 92 7.90 -10.60 9.03
C ALA A 92 8.51 -10.48 7.62
N LEU A 93 9.58 -9.71 7.46
CA LEU A 93 10.33 -9.58 6.20
C LEU A 93 11.07 -10.88 5.83
N GLU A 94 11.68 -11.56 6.80
CA GLU A 94 12.34 -12.86 6.61
C GLU A 94 11.33 -13.93 6.20
N ASP A 95 10.20 -14.03 6.91
CA ASP A 95 9.10 -14.94 6.59
C ASP A 95 8.54 -14.68 5.18
N MET A 96 8.35 -13.40 4.83
CA MET A 96 7.92 -13.02 3.47
C MET A 96 8.97 -13.37 2.41
N SER A 97 10.26 -13.07 2.66
CA SER A 97 11.35 -13.40 1.75
C SER A 97 11.40 -14.90 1.48
N ALA A 98 11.29 -15.72 2.53
CA ALA A 98 11.23 -17.18 2.40
C ALA A 98 10.02 -17.64 1.59
N SER A 99 8.86 -17.01 1.76
CA SER A 99 7.64 -17.34 1.00
C SER A 99 7.67 -16.88 -0.46
N LEU A 100 8.46 -15.85 -0.78
CA LEU A 100 8.60 -15.27 -2.13
C LEU A 100 9.77 -15.85 -2.92
N CYS A 101 10.71 -16.53 -2.26
CA CYS A 101 11.74 -17.30 -2.93
C CYS A 101 11.12 -18.54 -3.59
N THR A 102 10.67 -18.37 -4.83
CA THR A 102 10.06 -19.43 -5.65
C THR A 102 11.09 -20.29 -6.39
N LEU A 103 12.39 -20.10 -6.17
CA LEU A 103 13.41 -20.89 -6.85
C LEU A 103 13.29 -22.36 -6.43
N LYS A 104 13.15 -23.25 -7.41
CA LYS A 104 13.21 -24.69 -7.18
C LYS A 104 14.65 -25.12 -6.90
N GLU A 105 14.80 -26.25 -6.22
CA GLU A 105 16.10 -26.85 -5.92
C GLU A 105 16.94 -27.01 -7.21
N GLY A 106 18.17 -26.52 -7.18
CA GLY A 106 19.08 -26.50 -8.34
C GLY A 106 19.02 -25.26 -9.22
N MET A 107 18.02 -24.38 -9.06
CA MET A 107 17.97 -23.10 -9.78
C MET A 107 18.79 -22.02 -9.09
N SER A 108 19.33 -21.08 -9.88
CA SER A 108 20.09 -19.94 -9.37
C SER A 108 19.83 -18.67 -10.18
N TYR A 109 19.99 -17.52 -9.53
CA TYR A 109 19.87 -16.22 -10.20
C TYR A 109 21.09 -15.94 -11.08
N THR A 110 20.83 -15.50 -12.31
CA THR A 110 21.87 -14.95 -13.19
C THR A 110 22.16 -13.51 -12.78
N LYS A 111 23.29 -13.28 -12.09
CA LYS A 111 23.69 -11.94 -11.58
C LYS A 111 24.56 -11.13 -12.54
N GLN A 112 25.10 -11.78 -13.58
CA GLN A 112 26.00 -11.16 -14.56
C GLN A 112 25.60 -11.56 -15.98
N LEU A 113 25.87 -10.68 -16.93
CA LEU A 113 25.70 -10.98 -18.35
C LEU A 113 26.68 -12.11 -18.74
N PRO A 114 26.25 -13.13 -19.51
CA PRO A 114 27.16 -14.19 -19.93
C PRO A 114 28.24 -13.63 -20.85
N SER A 115 29.49 -14.08 -20.67
CA SER A 115 30.64 -13.62 -21.46
C SER A 115 30.54 -13.93 -22.95
N LYS A 116 29.74 -14.96 -23.29
CA LYS A 116 29.34 -15.29 -24.65
C LYS A 116 27.82 -15.40 -24.70
N GLY A 117 27.20 -14.85 -25.74
CA GLY A 117 25.76 -14.97 -25.94
C GLY A 117 25.33 -16.43 -26.02
N LEU A 118 24.24 -16.76 -25.33
CA LEU A 118 23.62 -18.08 -25.42
C LEU A 118 23.03 -18.29 -26.81
N SER A 119 23.02 -19.54 -27.28
CA SER A 119 22.29 -19.89 -28.51
C SER A 119 20.78 -19.72 -28.31
N GLN A 120 20.04 -19.58 -29.42
CA GLN A 120 18.58 -19.48 -29.37
C GLN A 120 17.94 -20.66 -28.63
N SER A 121 18.42 -21.90 -28.86
CA SER A 121 17.93 -23.09 -28.15
C SER A 121 18.16 -22.99 -26.65
N GLN A 122 19.37 -22.59 -26.22
CA GLN A 122 19.72 -22.44 -24.80
C GLN A 122 18.86 -21.38 -24.10
N VAL A 123 18.56 -20.27 -24.78
CA VAL A 123 17.65 -19.25 -24.24
C VAL A 123 16.24 -19.83 -24.09
N LEU A 124 15.72 -20.53 -25.09
CA LEU A 124 14.39 -21.13 -25.04
C LEU A 124 14.30 -22.25 -23.98
N ASP A 125 15.36 -23.04 -23.78
CA ASP A 125 15.46 -24.02 -22.69
C ASP A 125 15.34 -23.34 -21.32
N LYS A 126 16.03 -22.21 -21.12
CA LYS A 126 15.92 -21.43 -19.87
C LYS A 126 14.52 -20.86 -19.65
N ILE A 127 13.87 -20.35 -20.70
CA ILE A 127 12.49 -19.87 -20.58
C ILE A 127 11.55 -21.00 -20.18
N ARG A 128 11.68 -22.19 -20.79
CA ARG A 128 10.92 -23.39 -20.37
C ARG A 128 11.18 -23.76 -18.92
N GLU A 129 12.43 -23.64 -18.45
CA GLU A 129 12.81 -23.84 -17.05
C GLU A 129 12.02 -22.89 -16.13
N TYR A 130 11.98 -21.60 -16.47
CA TYR A 130 11.27 -20.57 -15.70
C TYR A 130 9.76 -20.73 -15.72
N GLU A 131 9.18 -21.21 -16.82
CA GLU A 131 7.75 -21.53 -16.86
C GLU A 131 7.37 -22.60 -15.83
N THR A 132 8.30 -23.49 -15.45
CA THR A 132 8.04 -24.48 -14.39
C THR A 132 7.87 -23.85 -13.00
N LEU A 133 8.33 -22.61 -12.78
CA LEU A 133 8.16 -21.90 -11.50
C LEU A 133 6.70 -21.50 -11.22
N ASN A 134 5.84 -21.55 -12.23
CA ASN A 134 4.42 -21.28 -12.07
C ASN A 134 3.73 -22.45 -11.34
N GLU A 135 3.53 -22.31 -10.03
CA GLU A 135 2.82 -23.30 -9.22
C GLU A 135 1.29 -23.21 -9.41
N VAL A 136 0.79 -22.01 -9.73
CA VAL A 136 -0.65 -21.75 -9.86
C VAL A 136 -1.12 -22.02 -11.28
N GLN A 137 -1.99 -23.02 -11.44
CA GLN A 137 -2.59 -23.42 -12.71
C GLN A 137 -3.78 -22.54 -13.07
N TRP A 138 -3.51 -21.33 -13.57
CA TRP A 138 -4.53 -20.34 -13.91
C TRP A 138 -5.46 -20.81 -15.04
N GLU A 139 -5.02 -21.72 -15.90
CA GLU A 139 -5.77 -22.32 -17.01
C GLU A 139 -7.00 -23.08 -16.51
N LYS A 140 -6.95 -23.60 -15.28
CA LYS A 140 -8.08 -24.31 -14.62
C LYS A 140 -9.17 -23.38 -14.10
N GLY A 141 -9.00 -22.06 -14.22
CA GLY A 141 -9.99 -21.08 -13.77
C GLY A 141 -10.06 -20.90 -12.25
N CYS A 142 -8.98 -21.25 -11.53
CA CYS A 142 -8.89 -21.11 -10.07
C CYS A 142 -8.36 -19.73 -9.61
N VAL A 143 -8.08 -18.81 -10.53
CA VAL A 143 -7.42 -17.52 -10.25
C VAL A 143 -8.38 -16.37 -10.53
N SER A 144 -8.66 -15.57 -9.50
CA SER A 144 -9.50 -14.38 -9.59
C SER A 144 -8.84 -13.30 -10.46
N GLY A 145 -9.50 -12.93 -11.57
CA GLY A 145 -8.96 -11.95 -12.50
C GLY A 145 -7.70 -12.47 -13.18
N ALA A 146 -6.59 -11.72 -13.06
CA ALA A 146 -5.26 -12.00 -13.64
C ALA A 146 -5.23 -12.25 -15.16
N VAL A 147 -5.78 -13.37 -15.63
CA VAL A 147 -5.88 -13.80 -17.03
C VAL A 147 -7.34 -13.77 -17.49
N TYR A 148 -7.61 -13.02 -18.57
CA TYR A 148 -8.98 -12.69 -18.98
C TYR A 148 -9.54 -13.56 -20.12
N TRP A 149 -8.68 -14.25 -20.90
CA TRP A 149 -9.09 -15.09 -22.04
C TRP A 149 -8.47 -16.49 -22.02
N GLY A 150 -7.14 -16.60 -22.13
CA GLY A 150 -6.39 -17.83 -21.87
C GLY A 150 -6.44 -18.93 -22.95
N ASP A 151 -7.20 -18.74 -24.03
CA ASP A 151 -7.24 -19.70 -25.14
C ASP A 151 -6.00 -19.59 -26.06
N LYS A 152 -5.57 -20.74 -26.58
CA LYS A 152 -4.41 -20.90 -27.47
C LYS A 152 -4.60 -20.20 -28.82
N ALA A 153 -5.78 -20.29 -29.44
CA ALA A 153 -6.05 -19.74 -30.77
C ALA A 153 -5.90 -18.21 -30.79
N LEU A 154 -6.51 -17.51 -29.82
CA LEU A 154 -6.29 -16.07 -29.70
C LEU A 154 -4.82 -15.77 -29.37
N THR A 155 -4.20 -16.52 -28.46
CA THR A 155 -2.79 -16.29 -28.08
C THR A 155 -1.84 -16.41 -29.28
N ASP A 156 -2.01 -17.43 -30.13
CA ASP A 156 -1.20 -17.63 -31.34
C ASP A 156 -1.34 -16.45 -32.32
N LEU A 157 -2.56 -15.93 -32.51
CA LEU A 157 -2.81 -14.74 -33.32
C LEU A 157 -2.07 -13.51 -32.74
N LEU A 158 -2.19 -13.29 -31.42
CA LEU A 158 -1.58 -12.12 -30.78
C LEU A 158 -0.06 -12.17 -30.79
N VAL A 159 0.55 -13.34 -30.56
CA VAL A 159 2.00 -13.52 -30.66
C VAL A 159 2.49 -13.29 -32.08
N LYS A 160 1.75 -13.78 -33.09
CA LYS A 160 2.09 -13.55 -34.50
C LYS A 160 2.06 -12.06 -34.85
N VAL A 161 0.97 -11.36 -34.50
CA VAL A 161 0.83 -9.91 -34.73
C VAL A 161 1.89 -9.12 -33.96
N TYR A 162 2.17 -9.49 -32.71
CA TYR A 162 3.23 -8.86 -31.93
C TYR A 162 4.59 -9.01 -32.62
N GLY A 163 4.91 -10.20 -33.11
CA GLY A 163 6.14 -10.48 -33.85
C GLY A 163 6.31 -9.62 -35.11
N ASP A 164 5.22 -9.45 -35.88
CA ASP A 164 5.22 -8.63 -37.11
C ASP A 164 5.45 -7.13 -36.82
N PHE A 165 5.18 -6.68 -35.59
CA PHE A 165 5.31 -5.28 -35.14
C PHE A 165 6.34 -5.09 -34.00
N ALA A 166 7.20 -6.08 -33.73
CA ALA A 166 8.09 -6.09 -32.56
C ALA A 166 8.99 -4.84 -32.44
N TRP A 167 9.43 -4.30 -33.58
CA TRP A 167 10.33 -3.14 -33.65
C TRP A 167 9.61 -1.80 -33.85
N SER A 168 8.29 -1.82 -33.94
CA SER A 168 7.53 -0.59 -34.18
C SER A 168 7.48 0.27 -32.92
N ASN A 169 7.77 1.57 -33.09
CA ASN A 169 7.73 2.55 -32.01
C ASN A 169 6.86 3.74 -32.44
N PRO A 170 5.67 3.95 -31.83
CA PRO A 170 4.75 5.01 -32.24
C PRO A 170 5.26 6.43 -31.90
N LEU A 171 6.44 6.58 -31.27
CA LEU A 171 7.16 7.85 -31.20
C LEU A 171 7.56 8.36 -32.59
N HIS A 172 7.75 7.46 -33.57
CA HIS A 172 8.13 7.77 -34.95
C HIS A 172 6.98 7.44 -35.91
N PRO A 173 5.89 8.26 -35.93
CA PRO A 173 4.70 7.98 -36.74
C PRO A 173 4.95 8.11 -38.26
N ASP A 174 6.02 8.81 -38.64
CA ASP A 174 6.56 8.90 -40.00
C ASP A 174 7.18 7.58 -40.48
N ILE A 175 7.87 6.87 -39.58
CA ILE A 175 8.46 5.55 -39.86
C ILE A 175 7.43 4.43 -39.71
N PHE A 176 6.54 4.52 -38.73
CA PHE A 176 5.55 3.48 -38.39
C PHE A 176 4.09 3.96 -38.52
N PRO A 177 3.64 4.41 -39.71
CA PRO A 177 2.29 4.93 -39.89
C PRO A 177 1.19 3.87 -39.67
N GLY A 178 1.51 2.58 -39.87
CA GLY A 178 0.60 1.46 -39.62
C GLY A 178 0.19 1.34 -38.15
N VAL A 179 1.15 1.40 -37.21
CA VAL A 179 0.85 1.38 -35.77
C VAL A 179 0.11 2.64 -35.35
N ARG A 180 0.51 3.80 -35.87
CA ARG A 180 -0.23 5.05 -35.64
C ARG A 180 -1.70 4.92 -36.06
N LYS A 181 -1.97 4.29 -37.21
CA LYS A 181 -3.33 4.01 -37.70
C LYS A 181 -4.10 3.14 -36.71
N MET A 182 -3.53 2.00 -36.33
CA MET A 182 -4.16 1.07 -35.38
C MET A 182 -4.43 1.72 -34.02
N GLU A 183 -3.49 2.52 -33.50
CA GLU A 183 -3.67 3.25 -32.23
C GLU A 183 -4.89 4.18 -32.26
N ALA A 184 -5.05 4.94 -33.35
CA ALA A 184 -6.19 5.85 -33.49
C ALA A 184 -7.52 5.12 -33.67
N GLU A 185 -7.52 3.97 -34.35
CA GLU A 185 -8.69 3.13 -34.52
C GLU A 185 -9.13 2.51 -33.19
N VAL A 186 -8.19 2.00 -32.38
CA VAL A 186 -8.46 1.52 -31.01
C VAL A 186 -9.17 2.61 -30.19
N VAL A 187 -8.62 3.83 -30.18
CA VAL A 187 -9.23 4.96 -29.47
C VAL A 187 -10.63 5.28 -30.02
N ARG A 188 -10.80 5.34 -31.34
CA ARG A 188 -12.09 5.68 -31.95
C ARG A 188 -13.14 4.61 -31.68
N MET A 189 -12.80 3.34 -31.80
CA MET A 189 -13.70 2.23 -31.46
C MET A 189 -14.14 2.31 -29.99
N ALA A 190 -13.21 2.55 -29.07
CA ALA A 190 -13.54 2.73 -27.66
C ALA A 190 -14.45 3.96 -27.44
N CYS A 191 -14.16 5.11 -28.06
CA CYS A 191 -15.05 6.27 -28.02
C CYS A 191 -16.47 5.93 -28.50
N THR A 192 -16.60 5.15 -29.57
CA THR A 192 -17.90 4.72 -30.11
C THR A 192 -18.63 3.80 -29.13
N LEU A 193 -17.94 2.82 -28.54
CA LEU A 193 -18.50 1.92 -27.52
C LEU A 193 -19.03 2.67 -26.29
N PHE A 194 -18.39 3.79 -25.92
CA PHE A 194 -18.80 4.68 -24.83
C PHE A 194 -19.67 5.87 -25.28
N HIS A 195 -20.22 5.85 -26.49
CA HIS A 195 -21.15 6.86 -27.01
C HIS A 195 -20.59 8.30 -27.05
N GLY A 196 -19.29 8.49 -27.26
CA GLY A 196 -18.63 9.80 -27.19
C GLY A 196 -18.91 10.77 -28.34
N GLY A 197 -19.63 10.35 -29.39
CA GLY A 197 -19.87 11.18 -30.58
C GLY A 197 -18.59 11.63 -31.31
N PRO A 198 -18.68 12.56 -32.27
CA PRO A 198 -17.54 12.96 -33.11
C PRO A 198 -16.46 13.76 -32.35
N ASN A 199 -16.85 14.49 -31.32
CA ASN A 199 -15.95 15.35 -30.53
C ASN A 199 -15.10 14.57 -29.53
N SER A 200 -15.56 13.38 -29.12
CA SER A 200 -14.78 12.51 -28.24
C SER A 200 -13.46 12.11 -28.87
N CYS A 201 -12.48 11.94 -28.01
CA CYS A 201 -11.11 11.67 -28.38
C CYS A 201 -10.39 10.94 -27.24
N GLY A 202 -9.14 10.51 -27.45
CA GLY A 202 -8.39 9.80 -26.42
C GLY A 202 -6.99 9.44 -26.88
N THR A 203 -6.33 8.59 -26.09
CA THR A 203 -5.00 8.00 -26.38
C THR A 203 -4.93 6.58 -25.82
N VAL A 204 -4.12 5.73 -26.44
CA VAL A 204 -3.74 4.45 -25.84
C VAL A 204 -2.69 4.71 -24.76
N THR A 205 -2.77 3.98 -23.64
CA THR A 205 -1.82 4.01 -22.53
C THR A 205 -1.33 2.59 -22.22
N SER A 206 -0.29 2.46 -21.41
CA SER A 206 0.27 1.16 -20.99
C SER A 206 -0.63 0.34 -20.05
N GLY A 207 -1.68 0.96 -19.51
CA GLY A 207 -2.63 0.33 -18.60
C GLY A 207 -3.49 1.36 -17.86
N GLY A 208 -4.49 0.89 -17.13
CA GLY A 208 -5.47 1.72 -16.42
C GLY A 208 -4.86 2.66 -15.39
N THR A 209 -3.74 2.27 -14.76
CA THR A 209 -3.00 3.17 -13.88
C THR A 209 -2.51 4.40 -14.64
N GLU A 210 -1.89 4.24 -15.82
CA GLU A 210 -1.49 5.39 -16.64
C GLU A 210 -2.72 6.17 -17.12
N SER A 211 -3.82 5.50 -17.50
CA SER A 211 -5.06 6.19 -17.91
C SER A 211 -5.60 7.12 -16.81
N ILE A 212 -5.65 6.65 -15.57
CA ILE A 212 -6.07 7.43 -14.40
C ILE A 212 -5.09 8.57 -14.13
N LEU A 213 -3.78 8.31 -14.19
CA LEU A 213 -2.76 9.35 -14.02
C LEU A 213 -2.90 10.46 -15.05
N MET A 214 -3.12 10.13 -16.33
CA MET A 214 -3.31 11.12 -17.39
C MET A 214 -4.56 11.97 -17.17
N ALA A 215 -5.68 11.36 -16.74
CA ALA A 215 -6.90 12.10 -16.41
C ALA A 215 -6.68 13.07 -15.24
N CYS A 216 -6.07 12.60 -14.15
CA CYS A 216 -5.76 13.43 -12.98
C CYS A 216 -4.82 14.59 -13.34
N LYS A 217 -3.76 14.32 -14.13
CA LYS A 217 -2.83 15.36 -14.62
C LYS A 217 -3.57 16.40 -15.47
N ALA A 218 -4.41 15.96 -16.42
CA ALA A 218 -5.19 16.87 -17.25
C ALA A 218 -6.09 17.79 -16.42
N TYR A 219 -6.84 17.24 -15.46
CA TYR A 219 -7.74 18.03 -14.62
C TYR A 219 -7.02 18.92 -13.60
N ARG A 220 -5.84 18.51 -13.14
CA ARG A 220 -4.96 19.37 -12.35
C ARG A 220 -4.53 20.61 -13.15
N ASP A 221 -4.08 20.42 -14.39
CA ASP A 221 -3.57 21.53 -15.20
C ASP A 221 -4.71 22.50 -15.58
N ILE A 222 -5.92 21.98 -15.85
CA ILE A 222 -7.13 22.80 -16.00
C ILE A 222 -7.45 23.57 -14.70
N ALA A 223 -7.29 22.94 -13.54
CA ALA A 223 -7.50 23.60 -12.26
C ALA A 223 -6.47 24.72 -12.01
N TYR A 224 -5.22 24.54 -12.43
CA TYR A 224 -4.21 25.60 -12.37
C TYR A 224 -4.58 26.81 -13.21
N GLU A 225 -5.11 26.62 -14.43
CA GLU A 225 -5.59 27.73 -15.24
C GLU A 225 -6.80 28.46 -14.62
N ARG A 226 -7.61 27.74 -13.83
CA ARG A 226 -8.69 28.34 -13.02
C ARG A 226 -8.17 29.06 -11.75
N GLY A 227 -6.85 29.10 -11.52
CA GLY A 227 -6.22 29.73 -10.37
C GLY A 227 -6.16 28.86 -9.10
N ILE A 228 -6.45 27.55 -9.19
CA ILE A 228 -6.44 26.64 -8.04
C ILE A 228 -5.02 26.17 -7.76
N LYS A 229 -4.39 26.68 -6.69
CA LYS A 229 -3.02 26.31 -6.32
C LYS A 229 -2.86 24.90 -5.72
N TYR A 230 -3.90 24.38 -5.07
CA TYR A 230 -3.89 23.06 -4.42
C TYR A 230 -5.09 22.23 -4.86
N PRO A 231 -5.05 21.65 -6.08
CA PRO A 231 -6.16 20.87 -6.65
C PRO A 231 -6.58 19.67 -5.78
N GLU A 232 -7.89 19.47 -5.64
CA GLU A 232 -8.49 18.35 -4.89
C GLU A 232 -9.20 17.35 -5.81
N ILE A 233 -8.96 16.06 -5.58
CA ILE A 233 -9.69 14.93 -6.21
C ILE A 233 -10.74 14.47 -5.20
N LEU A 234 -12.04 14.52 -5.55
CA LEU A 234 -13.09 13.90 -4.73
C LEU A 234 -13.43 12.54 -5.31
N ALA A 235 -13.13 11.49 -4.57
CA ALA A 235 -13.31 10.12 -5.04
C ALA A 235 -13.86 9.22 -3.93
N PRO A 236 -14.72 8.23 -4.23
CA PRO A 236 -15.13 7.20 -3.27
C PRO A 236 -13.94 6.48 -2.61
N VAL A 237 -14.06 6.04 -1.37
CA VAL A 237 -13.00 5.23 -0.70
C VAL A 237 -12.71 3.90 -1.42
N SER A 238 -13.62 3.44 -2.28
CA SER A 238 -13.45 2.24 -3.11
C SER A 238 -12.73 2.46 -4.44
N VAL A 239 -12.33 3.69 -4.78
CA VAL A 239 -11.62 3.92 -6.05
C VAL A 239 -10.29 3.19 -6.09
N HIS A 240 -9.77 2.99 -7.30
CA HIS A 240 -8.48 2.35 -7.49
C HIS A 240 -7.34 3.14 -6.81
N ALA A 241 -6.37 2.44 -6.21
CA ALA A 241 -5.20 3.06 -5.55
C ALA A 241 -4.33 3.93 -6.50
N ALA A 242 -4.58 3.88 -7.81
CA ALA A 242 -3.96 4.79 -8.78
C ALA A 242 -4.36 6.26 -8.54
N PHE A 243 -5.50 6.54 -7.91
CA PHE A 243 -5.86 7.91 -7.51
C PHE A 243 -4.98 8.41 -6.35
N ASP A 244 -4.66 7.56 -5.35
CA ASP A 244 -3.68 7.90 -4.31
C ASP A 244 -2.29 8.12 -4.92
N LYS A 245 -1.89 7.28 -5.89
CA LYS A 245 -0.64 7.45 -6.64
C LYS A 245 -0.63 8.77 -7.44
N ALA A 246 -1.74 9.12 -8.10
CA ALA A 246 -1.89 10.38 -8.83
C ALA A 246 -1.78 11.58 -7.89
N ALA A 247 -2.47 11.53 -6.76
CA ALA A 247 -2.42 12.56 -5.72
C ALA A 247 -0.98 12.78 -5.24
N HIS A 248 -0.26 11.69 -4.97
CA HIS A 248 1.14 11.73 -4.57
C HIS A 248 2.05 12.31 -5.67
N TYR A 249 2.00 11.78 -6.90
CA TYR A 249 2.90 12.20 -7.98
C TYR A 249 2.66 13.63 -8.45
N PHE A 250 1.40 14.07 -8.46
CA PHE A 250 1.03 15.36 -9.05
C PHE A 250 0.77 16.45 -8.01
N GLY A 251 0.96 16.15 -6.72
CA GLY A 251 0.75 17.10 -5.63
C GLY A 251 -0.70 17.53 -5.50
N MET A 252 -1.64 16.62 -5.69
CA MET A 252 -3.08 16.86 -5.49
C MET A 252 -3.52 16.29 -4.14
N LYS A 253 -4.56 16.85 -3.54
CA LYS A 253 -5.16 16.29 -2.33
C LYS A 253 -6.32 15.36 -2.70
N LEU A 254 -6.21 14.10 -2.31
CA LEU A 254 -7.31 13.13 -2.46
C LEU A 254 -8.23 13.20 -1.23
N VAL A 255 -9.52 13.42 -1.48
CA VAL A 255 -10.57 13.41 -0.46
C VAL A 255 -11.45 12.19 -0.71
N HIS A 256 -11.27 11.18 0.15
CA HIS A 256 -12.04 9.94 0.12
C HIS A 256 -13.47 10.17 0.63
N ILE A 257 -14.45 9.89 -0.21
CA ILE A 257 -15.89 9.97 0.08
C ILE A 257 -16.36 8.60 0.60
N PRO A 258 -17.10 8.54 1.72
CA PRO A 258 -17.58 7.27 2.28
C PRO A 258 -18.57 6.57 1.35
N LEU A 259 -18.67 5.26 1.50
CA LEU A 259 -19.70 4.45 0.87
C LEU A 259 -20.91 4.30 1.79
N ASP A 260 -22.07 4.08 1.19
CA ASP A 260 -23.20 3.50 1.90
C ASP A 260 -22.86 2.05 2.31
N LYS A 261 -23.00 1.75 3.60
CA LYS A 261 -22.57 0.46 4.19
C LYS A 261 -23.33 -0.75 3.65
N LYS A 262 -24.53 -0.56 3.11
CA LYS A 262 -25.37 -1.67 2.62
C LYS A 262 -25.15 -1.92 1.13
N THR A 263 -25.16 -0.85 0.34
CA THR A 263 -25.08 -0.92 -1.12
C THR A 263 -23.64 -0.93 -1.63
N MET A 264 -22.67 -0.48 -0.82
CA MET A 264 -21.27 -0.26 -1.21
C MET A 264 -21.09 0.75 -2.36
N LYS A 265 -22.09 1.59 -2.60
CA LYS A 265 -22.05 2.71 -3.54
C LYS A 265 -21.56 3.98 -2.84
N VAL A 266 -20.94 4.90 -3.57
CA VAL A 266 -20.56 6.20 -2.98
C VAL A 266 -21.75 6.99 -2.45
N ASP A 267 -21.61 7.62 -1.28
CA ASP A 267 -22.58 8.57 -0.76
C ASP A 267 -22.49 9.89 -1.55
N VAL A 268 -23.38 10.05 -2.53
CA VAL A 268 -23.49 11.26 -3.38
C VAL A 268 -23.75 12.51 -2.55
N LYS A 269 -24.47 12.41 -1.42
CA LYS A 269 -24.70 13.56 -0.52
C LYS A 269 -23.42 13.96 0.19
N ALA A 270 -22.59 13.00 0.62
CA ALA A 270 -21.27 13.27 1.18
C ALA A 270 -20.34 13.89 0.14
N MET A 271 -20.33 13.36 -1.09
CA MET A 271 -19.56 13.96 -2.20
C MET A 271 -19.96 15.42 -2.43
N LYS A 272 -21.27 15.70 -2.51
CA LYS A 272 -21.78 17.07 -2.67
C LYS A 272 -21.30 18.01 -1.55
N ARG A 273 -21.29 17.55 -0.28
CA ARG A 273 -20.81 18.36 0.86
C ARG A 273 -19.29 18.61 0.82
N ALA A 274 -18.53 17.72 0.19
CA ALA A 274 -17.09 17.83 0.07
C ALA A 274 -16.63 18.73 -1.08
N ILE A 275 -17.53 19.10 -2.02
CA ILE A 275 -17.20 20.04 -3.11
C ILE A 275 -16.83 21.41 -2.54
N GLY A 276 -15.64 21.87 -2.90
CA GLY A 276 -15.11 23.17 -2.49
C GLY A 276 -14.42 23.90 -3.64
N LYS A 277 -13.89 25.09 -3.35
CA LYS A 277 -13.22 25.96 -4.34
C LYS A 277 -11.97 25.36 -4.98
N ASN A 278 -11.38 24.34 -4.34
CA ASN A 278 -10.17 23.67 -4.81
C ASN A 278 -10.47 22.38 -5.58
N THR A 279 -11.74 21.97 -5.69
CA THR A 279 -12.10 20.70 -6.34
C THR A 279 -11.80 20.76 -7.83
N ALA A 280 -10.89 19.90 -8.27
CA ALA A 280 -10.43 19.81 -9.66
C ALA A 280 -11.16 18.72 -10.44
N MET A 281 -11.57 17.64 -9.77
CA MET A 281 -12.32 16.56 -10.41
C MET A 281 -13.17 15.75 -9.42
N LEU A 282 -14.26 15.19 -9.94
CA LEU A 282 -15.06 14.14 -9.31
C LEU A 282 -14.73 12.79 -9.95
N VAL A 283 -14.85 11.71 -9.18
CA VAL A 283 -14.58 10.35 -9.65
C VAL A 283 -15.74 9.41 -9.31
N CYS A 284 -16.04 8.52 -10.24
CA CYS A 284 -16.88 7.34 -10.03
C CYS A 284 -16.19 6.11 -10.65
N SER A 285 -16.47 4.92 -10.12
CA SER A 285 -16.00 3.66 -10.70
C SER A 285 -17.13 2.85 -11.33
N ALA A 286 -16.83 2.20 -12.44
CA ALA A 286 -17.76 1.43 -13.24
C ALA A 286 -17.22 0.04 -13.63
N PRO A 287 -17.20 -0.95 -12.71
CA PRO A 287 -17.45 -0.85 -11.28
C PRO A 287 -16.16 -0.58 -10.48
N GLN A 288 -16.28 -0.33 -9.18
CA GLN A 288 -15.11 -0.36 -8.29
C GLN A 288 -14.56 -1.78 -8.10
N PHE A 289 -13.23 -1.89 -8.06
CA PHE A 289 -12.51 -3.17 -7.96
C PHE A 289 -12.82 -3.97 -6.69
N PRO A 290 -12.84 -3.38 -5.47
CA PRO A 290 -13.06 -4.15 -4.24
C PRO A 290 -14.32 -5.01 -4.24
N HIS A 291 -15.50 -4.43 -4.47
CA HIS A 291 -16.79 -5.11 -4.30
C HIS A 291 -17.60 -5.31 -5.59
N GLY A 292 -17.10 -4.86 -6.75
CA GLY A 292 -17.79 -5.08 -8.03
C GLY A 292 -19.08 -4.28 -8.21
N VAL A 293 -19.26 -3.21 -7.44
CA VAL A 293 -20.47 -2.36 -7.48
C VAL A 293 -20.24 -1.16 -8.40
N MET A 294 -21.26 -0.81 -9.18
CA MET A 294 -21.30 0.42 -9.98
C MET A 294 -21.65 1.62 -9.08
N ASP A 295 -20.83 2.68 -9.13
CA ASP A 295 -21.21 3.95 -8.53
C ASP A 295 -22.40 4.58 -9.29
N PRO A 296 -23.22 5.42 -8.62
CA PRO A 296 -24.31 6.17 -9.24
C PRO A 296 -23.79 7.31 -10.15
N VAL A 297 -23.20 6.95 -11.29
CA VAL A 297 -22.56 7.89 -12.24
C VAL A 297 -23.54 8.98 -12.69
N GLU A 298 -24.80 8.64 -12.95
CA GLU A 298 -25.82 9.62 -13.36
C GLU A 298 -26.02 10.73 -12.30
N GLU A 299 -26.08 10.37 -11.02
CA GLU A 299 -26.26 11.33 -9.94
C GLU A 299 -25.03 12.22 -9.75
N VAL A 300 -23.84 11.64 -9.83
CA VAL A 300 -22.58 12.40 -9.74
C VAL A 300 -22.38 13.28 -10.99
N SER A 301 -22.84 12.83 -12.16
CA SER A 301 -22.84 13.63 -13.40
C SER A 301 -23.70 14.90 -13.24
N LYS A 302 -24.85 14.81 -12.54
CA LYS A 302 -25.66 15.99 -12.20
C LYS A 302 -24.89 16.97 -11.31
N LEU A 303 -24.07 16.48 -10.37
CA LEU A 303 -23.18 17.35 -9.57
C LEU A 303 -22.10 17.99 -10.43
N ALA A 304 -21.42 17.21 -11.27
CA ALA A 304 -20.37 17.68 -12.18
C ALA A 304 -20.85 18.84 -13.06
N VAL A 305 -22.06 18.71 -13.65
CA VAL A 305 -22.70 19.78 -14.43
C VAL A 305 -23.03 20.99 -13.55
N ARG A 306 -23.65 20.78 -12.39
CA ARG A 306 -24.09 21.86 -11.49
C ARG A 306 -22.93 22.73 -10.99
N TYR A 307 -21.79 22.12 -10.68
CA TYR A 307 -20.63 22.80 -10.11
C TYR A 307 -19.55 23.12 -11.16
N ASN A 308 -19.75 22.75 -12.42
CA ASN A 308 -18.78 22.90 -13.51
C ASN A 308 -17.40 22.31 -13.14
N ILE A 309 -17.42 21.05 -12.72
CA ILE A 309 -16.25 20.26 -12.32
C ILE A 309 -16.18 19.02 -13.21
N PRO A 310 -15.03 18.70 -13.82
CA PRO A 310 -14.86 17.46 -14.57
C PRO A 310 -15.21 16.21 -13.77
N LEU A 311 -15.95 15.28 -14.38
CA LEU A 311 -16.15 13.93 -13.88
C LEU A 311 -15.34 12.93 -14.70
N HIS A 312 -14.56 12.12 -14.00
CA HIS A 312 -13.90 10.94 -14.54
C HIS A 312 -14.65 9.68 -14.13
N VAL A 313 -14.94 8.81 -15.10
CA VAL A 313 -15.49 7.47 -14.84
C VAL A 313 -14.38 6.44 -15.04
N ASP A 314 -13.95 5.82 -13.94
CA ASP A 314 -13.02 4.70 -13.97
C ASP A 314 -13.76 3.43 -14.38
N ALA A 315 -13.77 3.15 -15.68
CA ALA A 315 -14.25 1.91 -16.26
C ALA A 315 -13.08 0.97 -16.61
N CYS A 316 -11.92 1.09 -15.95
CA CYS A 316 -10.75 0.24 -16.25
C CYS A 316 -11.12 -1.23 -16.15
N LEU A 317 -11.77 -1.63 -15.05
CA LEU A 317 -12.23 -2.99 -14.87
C LEU A 317 -13.43 -3.33 -15.74
N GLY A 318 -14.52 -2.56 -15.68
CA GLY A 318 -15.78 -2.94 -16.33
C GLY A 318 -15.83 -2.66 -17.84
N GLY A 319 -14.94 -1.85 -18.39
CA GLY A 319 -15.12 -1.14 -19.67
C GLY A 319 -15.64 -2.00 -20.82
N PHE A 320 -14.89 -3.02 -21.21
CA PHE A 320 -15.27 -3.93 -22.30
C PHE A 320 -16.28 -5.04 -21.91
N LEU A 321 -16.89 -4.95 -20.73
CA LEU A 321 -18.11 -5.68 -20.37
C LEU A 321 -19.31 -4.74 -20.40
N ILE A 322 -19.25 -3.63 -19.66
CA ILE A 322 -20.39 -2.74 -19.41
C ILE A 322 -20.97 -2.15 -20.71
N VAL A 323 -20.13 -1.90 -21.71
CA VAL A 323 -20.57 -1.40 -23.03
C VAL A 323 -21.37 -2.42 -23.83
N PHE A 324 -21.29 -3.72 -23.51
CA PHE A 324 -22.03 -4.79 -24.18
C PHE A 324 -23.16 -5.38 -23.31
N MET A 325 -23.29 -4.95 -22.05
CA MET A 325 -24.27 -5.48 -21.09
C MET A 325 -25.71 -5.40 -21.58
N ASP A 326 -26.10 -4.28 -22.20
CA ASP A 326 -27.46 -4.10 -22.74
C ASP A 326 -27.76 -5.10 -23.86
N LYS A 327 -26.86 -5.21 -24.85
CA LYS A 327 -26.94 -6.20 -25.95
C LYS A 327 -26.81 -7.65 -25.46
N ALA A 328 -26.20 -7.86 -24.29
CA ALA A 328 -26.11 -9.16 -23.63
C ALA A 328 -27.39 -9.54 -22.86
N GLY A 329 -28.39 -8.65 -22.76
CA GLY A 329 -29.65 -8.88 -22.02
C GLY A 329 -29.58 -8.50 -20.54
N TYR A 330 -28.60 -7.67 -20.16
CA TYR A 330 -28.33 -7.27 -18.78
C TYR A 330 -28.22 -5.74 -18.67
N PRO A 331 -29.30 -4.98 -18.93
CA PRO A 331 -29.23 -3.52 -18.99
C PRO A 331 -28.73 -2.91 -17.68
N LEU A 332 -27.95 -1.84 -17.80
CA LEU A 332 -27.38 -1.06 -16.69
C LEU A 332 -27.84 0.40 -16.77
N ALA A 333 -27.80 1.10 -15.64
CA ALA A 333 -27.96 2.56 -15.62
C ALA A 333 -26.86 3.24 -16.47
N PRO A 334 -27.13 4.41 -17.08
CA PRO A 334 -26.12 5.11 -17.88
C PRO A 334 -24.86 5.44 -17.07
N PHE A 335 -23.68 5.28 -17.70
CA PHE A 335 -22.38 5.48 -17.06
C PHE A 335 -21.33 6.17 -17.95
N ASP A 336 -21.67 6.47 -19.20
CA ASP A 336 -20.72 6.90 -20.24
C ASP A 336 -20.99 8.33 -20.74
N PHE A 337 -20.46 8.69 -21.93
CA PHE A 337 -20.58 10.03 -22.49
C PHE A 337 -22.02 10.45 -22.86
N ARG A 338 -23.01 9.55 -22.78
CA ARG A 338 -24.44 9.94 -22.81
C ARG A 338 -24.80 10.88 -21.66
N LEU A 339 -24.06 10.81 -20.56
CA LEU A 339 -24.22 11.68 -19.41
C LEU A 339 -23.40 12.97 -19.59
N LYS A 340 -24.08 14.12 -19.69
CA LYS A 340 -23.46 15.44 -19.96
C LYS A 340 -22.28 15.80 -19.04
N GLY A 341 -22.30 15.39 -17.78
CA GLY A 341 -21.24 15.68 -16.82
C GLY A 341 -20.00 14.80 -16.98
N VAL A 342 -20.07 13.66 -17.66
CA VAL A 342 -18.94 12.74 -17.86
C VAL A 342 -17.97 13.33 -18.87
N THR A 343 -16.80 13.72 -18.38
CA THR A 343 -15.79 14.40 -19.20
C THR A 343 -14.64 13.50 -19.64
N SER A 344 -14.37 12.41 -18.92
CA SER A 344 -13.43 11.36 -19.33
C SER A 344 -13.81 9.98 -18.80
N ILE A 345 -13.31 8.95 -19.48
CA ILE A 345 -13.50 7.54 -19.16
C ILE A 345 -12.19 6.79 -19.40
N SER A 346 -11.72 6.00 -18.45
CA SER A 346 -10.62 5.03 -18.67
C SER A 346 -11.18 3.62 -18.85
N ALA A 347 -10.62 2.83 -19.76
CA ALA A 347 -11.06 1.45 -20.02
C ALA A 347 -9.89 0.55 -20.44
N ASP A 348 -9.66 -0.55 -19.71
CA ASP A 348 -8.54 -1.44 -20.01
C ASP A 348 -8.88 -2.41 -21.14
N THR A 349 -8.21 -2.24 -22.27
CA THR A 349 -8.23 -3.23 -23.37
C THR A 349 -7.57 -4.55 -22.93
N HIS A 350 -6.56 -4.52 -22.06
CA HIS A 350 -5.88 -5.73 -21.55
C HIS A 350 -6.64 -6.53 -20.45
N LYS A 351 -7.85 -6.08 -20.10
CA LYS A 351 -8.79 -6.80 -19.23
C LYS A 351 -9.85 -7.49 -20.08
N TYR A 352 -11.10 -7.04 -20.03
CA TYR A 352 -12.19 -7.62 -20.84
C TYR A 352 -12.16 -7.19 -22.32
N GLY A 353 -11.22 -6.34 -22.72
CA GLY A 353 -10.91 -6.16 -24.14
C GLY A 353 -10.11 -7.33 -24.71
N TYR A 354 -9.57 -8.20 -23.84
CA TYR A 354 -8.79 -9.40 -24.13
C TYR A 354 -7.47 -9.17 -24.88
N ALA A 355 -7.04 -7.91 -24.98
CA ALA A 355 -5.74 -7.54 -25.54
C ALA A 355 -4.59 -8.04 -24.64
N PRO A 356 -3.35 -8.13 -25.17
CA PRO A 356 -2.20 -8.47 -24.33
C PRO A 356 -1.98 -7.42 -23.23
N LYS A 357 -1.31 -7.84 -22.14
CA LYS A 357 -0.91 -6.94 -21.06
C LYS A 357 -0.07 -5.78 -21.61
N GLY A 358 -0.28 -4.58 -21.06
CA GLY A 358 0.40 -3.36 -21.51
C GLY A 358 -0.44 -2.42 -22.39
N SER A 359 -1.77 -2.54 -22.40
CA SER A 359 -2.65 -1.67 -23.20
C SER A 359 -3.93 -1.24 -22.46
N SER A 360 -4.26 0.04 -22.53
CA SER A 360 -5.52 0.63 -22.05
C SER A 360 -5.87 1.86 -22.90
N VAL A 361 -7.03 2.46 -22.69
CA VAL A 361 -7.40 3.76 -23.27
C VAL A 361 -7.83 4.75 -22.18
N ILE A 362 -7.44 6.01 -22.37
CA ILE A 362 -8.06 7.16 -21.72
C ILE A 362 -8.82 7.96 -22.78
N LEU A 363 -10.10 8.19 -22.52
CA LEU A 363 -11.02 8.88 -23.42
C LEU A 363 -11.49 10.17 -22.77
N TYR A 364 -11.72 11.20 -23.58
CA TYR A 364 -12.27 12.48 -23.19
C TYR A 364 -13.45 12.82 -24.10
N SER A 365 -14.46 13.48 -23.52
CA SER A 365 -15.63 14.00 -24.23
C SER A 365 -15.26 15.02 -25.31
N GLU A 366 -14.19 15.79 -25.10
CA GLU A 366 -13.74 16.87 -25.99
C GLU A 366 -12.21 16.98 -26.02
N LYS A 367 -11.66 17.45 -27.16
CA LYS A 367 -10.21 17.66 -27.35
C LYS A 367 -9.60 18.63 -26.34
N LYS A 368 -10.36 19.63 -25.88
CA LYS A 368 -9.88 20.63 -24.91
C LYS A 368 -9.36 19.97 -23.63
N TYR A 369 -10.01 18.92 -23.13
CA TYR A 369 -9.54 18.19 -21.95
C TYR A 369 -8.26 17.40 -22.25
N ARG A 370 -8.23 16.71 -23.40
CA ARG A 370 -7.07 15.92 -23.82
C ARG A 370 -5.80 16.76 -24.02
N HIS A 371 -5.92 18.01 -24.48
CA HIS A 371 -4.74 18.87 -24.66
C HIS A 371 -3.96 19.09 -23.36
N TYR A 372 -4.63 19.17 -22.20
CA TYR A 372 -3.96 19.29 -20.90
C TYR A 372 -3.23 18.02 -20.47
N GLN A 373 -3.51 16.87 -21.08
CA GLN A 373 -2.77 15.66 -20.77
C GLN A 373 -1.39 15.67 -21.44
N TYR A 374 -1.25 16.30 -22.61
CA TYR A 374 -0.02 16.27 -23.39
C TYR A 374 1.15 16.91 -22.66
N PHE A 375 2.35 16.48 -23.05
CA PHE A 375 3.60 17.16 -22.72
C PHE A 375 4.25 17.66 -24.01
N VAL A 376 4.73 18.91 -23.98
CA VAL A 376 5.42 19.54 -25.11
C VAL A 376 6.63 20.30 -24.58
N ALA A 377 7.80 20.04 -25.15
CA ALA A 377 9.03 20.78 -24.91
C ALA A 377 9.49 21.43 -26.24
N PRO A 378 9.11 22.68 -26.51
CA PRO A 378 9.41 23.34 -27.78
C PRO A 378 10.88 23.75 -27.92
N ASP A 379 11.55 24.03 -26.80
CA ASP A 379 12.92 24.60 -26.78
C ASP A 379 14.02 23.54 -26.52
N TRP A 380 13.69 22.25 -26.61
CA TRP A 380 14.67 21.19 -26.37
C TRP A 380 15.67 21.08 -27.52
N GLN A 381 16.96 20.99 -27.21
CA GLN A 381 18.05 20.98 -28.21
C GLN A 381 18.01 19.77 -29.18
N GLY A 382 17.29 18.71 -28.83
CA GLY A 382 17.04 17.55 -29.72
C GLY A 382 15.93 17.77 -30.75
N GLY A 383 15.33 18.96 -30.79
CA GLY A 383 14.16 19.29 -31.61
C GLY A 383 12.88 19.34 -30.78
N ILE A 384 11.78 19.82 -31.39
CA ILE A 384 10.48 19.90 -30.72
C ILE A 384 10.05 18.50 -30.27
N TYR A 385 9.85 18.32 -28.97
CA TYR A 385 9.40 17.06 -28.39
C TYR A 385 7.95 17.16 -27.93
N ALA A 386 7.11 16.21 -28.33
CA ALA A 386 5.73 16.12 -27.89
C ALA A 386 5.35 14.66 -27.61
N SER A 387 4.72 14.41 -26.45
CA SER A 387 4.20 13.07 -26.11
C SER A 387 2.71 13.14 -25.72
N PRO A 388 1.90 12.16 -26.17
CA PRO A 388 0.48 12.12 -25.87
C PRO A 388 0.16 11.51 -24.48
N SER A 389 1.10 10.75 -23.91
CA SER A 389 0.99 10.08 -22.60
C SER A 389 2.33 10.16 -21.84
N VAL A 390 2.52 9.36 -20.78
CA VAL A 390 3.72 9.41 -19.92
C VAL A 390 4.98 9.02 -20.68
N ALA A 391 4.89 8.02 -21.57
CA ALA A 391 6.05 7.45 -22.24
C ALA A 391 6.41 8.19 -23.54
N GLY A 392 7.72 8.19 -23.85
CA GLY A 392 8.25 8.52 -25.18
C GLY A 392 8.17 7.31 -26.10
N SER A 393 9.24 6.50 -26.12
CA SER A 393 9.24 5.21 -26.83
C SER A 393 8.24 4.23 -26.22
N ARG A 394 7.48 3.53 -27.08
CA ARG A 394 6.43 2.59 -26.66
C ARG A 394 6.45 1.32 -27.52
N PRO A 395 5.97 0.17 -27.00
CA PRO A 395 5.95 -1.09 -27.75
C PRO A 395 4.78 -1.12 -28.74
N GLY A 396 5.03 -0.79 -30.01
CA GLY A 396 3.99 -0.77 -31.05
C GLY A 396 3.37 -2.15 -31.33
N GLY A 397 4.10 -3.24 -31.07
CA GLY A 397 3.56 -4.61 -31.13
C GLY A 397 2.36 -4.84 -30.20
N ILE A 398 2.32 -4.20 -29.03
CA ILE A 398 1.18 -4.30 -28.10
C ILE A 398 -0.04 -3.54 -28.63
N ILE A 399 0.17 -2.39 -29.28
CA ILE A 399 -0.91 -1.62 -29.93
C ILE A 399 -1.49 -2.43 -31.10
N ALA A 400 -0.62 -3.03 -31.92
CA ALA A 400 -1.03 -3.86 -33.05
C ALA A 400 -1.85 -5.07 -32.60
N ALA A 401 -1.37 -5.79 -31.58
CA ALA A 401 -2.07 -6.93 -31.02
C ALA A 401 -3.42 -6.53 -30.37
N CYS A 402 -3.49 -5.39 -29.67
CA CYS A 402 -4.73 -4.85 -29.14
C CYS A 402 -5.76 -4.57 -30.24
N TRP A 403 -5.34 -3.91 -31.32
CA TRP A 403 -6.20 -3.67 -32.48
C TRP A 403 -6.66 -5.00 -33.11
N ALA A 404 -5.76 -5.96 -33.27
CA ALA A 404 -6.09 -7.29 -33.81
C ALA A 404 -7.10 -8.03 -32.94
N THR A 405 -6.99 -7.94 -31.60
CA THR A 405 -8.00 -8.50 -30.69
C THR A 405 -9.37 -7.89 -30.95
N MET A 406 -9.47 -6.56 -30.99
CA MET A 406 -10.76 -5.88 -31.19
C MET A 406 -11.40 -6.25 -32.53
N MET A 407 -10.59 -6.35 -33.59
CA MET A 407 -11.04 -6.77 -34.91
C MET A 407 -11.48 -8.23 -34.96
N HIS A 408 -10.72 -9.12 -34.32
CA HIS A 408 -11.02 -10.55 -34.30
C HIS A 408 -12.26 -10.87 -33.47
N MET A 409 -12.37 -10.26 -32.29
CA MET A 409 -13.52 -10.44 -31.40
C MET A 409 -14.81 -9.92 -32.03
N GLY A 410 -14.75 -8.74 -32.65
CA GLY A 410 -15.94 -8.05 -33.14
C GLY A 410 -16.95 -7.79 -32.02
N GLU A 411 -18.09 -7.18 -32.38
CA GLU A 411 -19.13 -6.92 -31.38
C GLU A 411 -19.78 -8.21 -30.86
N ASN A 412 -20.02 -9.19 -31.72
CA ASN A 412 -20.63 -10.48 -31.36
C ASN A 412 -19.77 -11.27 -30.35
N GLY A 413 -18.45 -11.36 -30.57
CA GLY A 413 -17.56 -12.07 -29.65
C GLY A 413 -17.54 -11.43 -28.27
N TYR A 414 -17.53 -10.09 -28.19
CA TYR A 414 -17.63 -9.40 -26.91
C TYR A 414 -19.00 -9.59 -26.22
N ILE A 415 -20.10 -9.56 -26.97
CA ILE A 415 -21.44 -9.83 -26.42
C ILE A 415 -21.52 -11.25 -25.86
N ASP A 416 -21.04 -12.25 -26.59
CA ASP A 416 -21.09 -13.65 -26.16
C ASP A 416 -20.20 -13.91 -24.93
N ALA A 417 -19.00 -13.34 -24.91
CA ALA A 417 -18.13 -13.41 -23.74
C ALA A 417 -18.75 -12.72 -22.52
N THR A 418 -19.36 -11.54 -22.72
CA THR A 418 -20.11 -10.81 -21.68
C THR A 418 -21.24 -11.67 -21.12
N LYS A 419 -22.07 -12.28 -21.99
CA LYS A 419 -23.16 -13.17 -21.57
C LYS A 419 -22.66 -14.30 -20.67
N LYS A 420 -21.59 -14.99 -21.06
CA LYS A 420 -21.02 -16.10 -20.30
C LYS A 420 -20.48 -15.65 -18.94
N ILE A 421 -19.71 -14.57 -18.90
CA ILE A 421 -19.09 -14.04 -17.67
C ILE A 421 -20.18 -13.60 -16.69
N ILE A 422 -21.17 -12.83 -17.15
CA ILE A 422 -22.22 -12.27 -16.29
C ILE A 422 -23.15 -13.37 -15.77
N SER A 423 -23.51 -14.35 -16.61
CA SER A 423 -24.30 -15.50 -16.15
C SER A 423 -23.56 -16.28 -15.06
N THR A 424 -22.24 -16.45 -15.21
CA THR A 424 -21.37 -17.11 -14.23
C THR A 424 -21.30 -16.33 -12.92
N ALA A 425 -21.02 -15.02 -12.98
CA ALA A 425 -20.95 -14.16 -11.80
C ALA A 425 -22.29 -14.10 -11.05
N ARG A 426 -23.42 -14.01 -11.77
CA ARG A 426 -24.77 -14.04 -11.19
C ARG A 426 -25.08 -15.38 -10.52
N LYS A 427 -24.66 -16.50 -11.11
CA LYS A 427 -24.78 -17.83 -10.49
C LYS A 427 -24.01 -17.88 -9.17
N ILE A 428 -22.73 -17.49 -9.18
CA ILE A 428 -21.88 -17.45 -7.97
C ILE A 428 -22.51 -16.56 -6.89
N LYS A 429 -22.89 -15.33 -7.23
CA LYS A 429 -23.59 -14.40 -6.34
C LYS A 429 -24.85 -15.01 -5.72
N THR A 430 -25.69 -15.64 -6.54
CA THR A 430 -26.99 -16.19 -6.11
C THR A 430 -26.81 -17.39 -5.21
N GLU A 431 -25.92 -18.32 -5.54
CA GLU A 431 -25.71 -19.52 -4.72
C GLU A 431 -24.98 -19.19 -3.41
N ILE A 432 -23.98 -18.30 -3.42
CA ILE A 432 -23.27 -17.91 -2.19
C ILE A 432 -24.21 -17.20 -1.21
N ARG A 433 -25.16 -16.38 -1.68
CA ARG A 433 -26.19 -15.76 -0.81
C ARG A 433 -27.04 -16.77 -0.03
N LYS A 434 -27.11 -18.03 -0.48
CA LYS A 434 -27.85 -19.10 0.22
C LYS A 434 -27.02 -19.77 1.32
N ILE A 435 -25.71 -19.50 1.40
CA ILE A 435 -24.80 -20.13 2.37
C ILE A 435 -24.81 -19.32 3.66
N LYS A 436 -25.34 -19.91 4.75
CA LYS A 436 -25.29 -19.30 6.08
C LYS A 436 -23.83 -19.12 6.53
N GLY A 437 -23.51 -17.95 7.08
CA GLY A 437 -22.16 -17.60 7.55
C GLY A 437 -21.37 -16.73 6.57
N VAL A 438 -21.80 -16.60 5.32
CA VAL A 438 -21.14 -15.74 4.33
C VAL A 438 -22.15 -14.77 3.73
N ILE A 439 -21.70 -13.54 3.48
CA ILE A 439 -22.49 -12.48 2.85
C ILE A 439 -21.80 -12.02 1.56
N VAL A 440 -22.59 -11.62 0.58
CA VAL A 440 -22.08 -10.88 -0.59
C VAL A 440 -22.16 -9.39 -0.27
N LEU A 441 -21.03 -8.68 -0.41
CA LEU A 441 -20.98 -7.24 -0.11
C LEU A 441 -21.62 -6.44 -1.25
N GLY A 442 -22.63 -5.63 -0.90
CA GLY A 442 -23.41 -4.85 -1.88
C GLY A 442 -24.26 -5.71 -2.81
N ASP A 443 -24.50 -5.20 -4.01
CA ASP A 443 -25.21 -5.92 -5.07
C ASP A 443 -24.42 -5.85 -6.38
N PRO A 444 -23.33 -6.61 -6.54
CA PRO A 444 -22.53 -6.56 -7.75
C PRO A 444 -23.33 -7.04 -8.96
N GLU A 445 -23.26 -6.28 -10.05
CA GLU A 445 -24.03 -6.51 -11.28
C GLU A 445 -23.17 -7.04 -12.44
N ILE A 446 -21.83 -7.01 -12.27
CA ILE A 446 -20.85 -7.27 -13.32
C ILE A 446 -20.10 -8.58 -13.00
N SER A 447 -18.77 -8.56 -12.95
CA SER A 447 -17.94 -9.77 -12.94
C SER A 447 -17.28 -10.05 -11.60
N VAL A 448 -17.25 -9.08 -10.68
CA VAL A 448 -16.62 -9.21 -9.36
C VAL A 448 -17.67 -9.51 -8.31
N VAL A 449 -17.43 -10.52 -7.49
CA VAL A 449 -18.28 -10.88 -6.35
C VAL A 449 -17.41 -10.89 -5.08
N ALA A 450 -17.62 -9.92 -4.20
CA ALA A 450 -16.95 -9.84 -2.90
C ALA A 450 -17.74 -10.53 -1.80
N LEU A 451 -17.04 -11.29 -0.98
CA LEU A 451 -17.53 -12.12 0.11
C LEU A 451 -17.03 -11.57 1.44
N GLY A 452 -17.93 -11.46 2.41
CA GLY A 452 -17.65 -11.13 3.79
C GLY A 452 -18.33 -12.13 4.74
N SER A 453 -18.15 -11.93 6.03
CA SER A 453 -18.78 -12.75 7.08
C SER A 453 -18.89 -11.92 8.36
N ASP A 454 -20.05 -12.00 9.01
CA ASP A 454 -20.27 -11.45 10.37
C ASP A 454 -20.09 -12.53 11.46
N ASP A 455 -20.01 -13.81 11.08
CA ASP A 455 -20.00 -14.96 12.00
C ASP A 455 -18.58 -15.47 12.32
N PHE A 456 -17.64 -15.31 11.37
CA PHE A 456 -16.23 -15.75 11.47
C PHE A 456 -15.29 -14.82 10.67
N ASP A 457 -13.98 -14.89 10.93
CA ASP A 457 -12.97 -14.16 10.16
C ASP A 457 -12.84 -14.70 8.72
N ILE A 458 -13.26 -13.90 7.75
CA ILE A 458 -13.29 -14.23 6.32
C ILE A 458 -11.94 -14.68 5.76
N PHE A 459 -10.82 -14.28 6.38
CA PHE A 459 -9.49 -14.71 5.94
C PHE A 459 -9.22 -16.20 6.20
N ARG A 460 -9.96 -16.83 7.11
CA ARG A 460 -9.96 -18.30 7.25
C ARG A 460 -10.51 -19.00 6.02
N LEU A 461 -11.58 -18.43 5.43
CA LEU A 461 -12.12 -18.94 4.18
C LEU A 461 -11.13 -18.72 3.04
N SER A 462 -10.43 -17.58 2.99
CA SER A 462 -9.35 -17.34 2.03
C SER A 462 -8.29 -18.44 2.09
N ASN A 463 -7.72 -18.71 3.27
CA ASN A 463 -6.71 -19.74 3.46
C ASN A 463 -7.21 -21.13 3.06
N ALA A 464 -8.44 -21.47 3.44
CA ALA A 464 -9.05 -22.77 3.15
C ALA A 464 -9.31 -22.97 1.64
N LEU A 465 -9.62 -21.89 0.91
CA LEU A 465 -9.76 -21.94 -0.54
C LEU A 465 -8.38 -21.97 -1.22
N THR A 466 -7.38 -21.28 -0.68
CA THR A 466 -6.00 -21.37 -1.16
C THR A 466 -5.42 -22.77 -1.04
N SER A 467 -5.70 -23.49 0.06
CA SER A 467 -5.29 -24.91 0.18
C SER A 467 -6.02 -25.85 -0.79
N LYS A 468 -7.14 -25.40 -1.37
CA LYS A 468 -7.87 -26.07 -2.46
C LYS A 468 -7.40 -25.63 -3.86
N GLY A 469 -6.41 -24.75 -3.94
CA GLY A 469 -5.83 -24.25 -5.20
C GLY A 469 -6.46 -22.97 -5.73
N TRP A 470 -7.35 -22.31 -4.97
CA TRP A 470 -7.94 -21.03 -5.37
C TRP A 470 -7.02 -19.85 -5.01
N ASN A 471 -6.83 -18.95 -5.96
CA ASN A 471 -6.12 -17.69 -5.73
C ASN A 471 -7.11 -16.53 -5.84
N LEU A 472 -7.57 -16.04 -4.69
CA LEU A 472 -8.55 -14.97 -4.56
C LEU A 472 -7.88 -13.67 -4.10
N ASN A 473 -8.47 -12.53 -4.45
CA ASN A 473 -7.97 -11.26 -3.93
C ASN A 473 -8.45 -11.09 -2.49
N THR A 474 -7.51 -10.76 -1.59
CA THR A 474 -7.80 -10.43 -0.19
C THR A 474 -7.99 -8.93 -0.06
N LEU A 475 -9.07 -8.53 0.62
CA LEU A 475 -9.52 -7.14 0.72
C LEU A 475 -9.53 -6.67 2.18
N GLN A 476 -9.67 -5.35 2.36
CA GLN A 476 -9.64 -4.70 3.66
C GLN A 476 -10.59 -3.50 3.71
N PHE A 477 -11.10 -3.22 4.91
CA PHE A 477 -12.00 -2.09 5.20
C PHE A 477 -13.28 -2.06 4.33
N PRO A 478 -14.16 -3.08 4.40
CA PRO A 478 -14.17 -4.16 5.40
C PRO A 478 -13.34 -5.39 5.01
N ALA A 479 -12.96 -6.19 6.01
CA ALA A 479 -12.33 -7.50 5.77
C ALA A 479 -13.22 -8.34 4.85
N SER A 480 -12.68 -8.73 3.70
CA SER A 480 -13.39 -9.49 2.67
C SER A 480 -12.41 -10.18 1.72
N ILE A 481 -12.94 -11.04 0.86
CA ILE A 481 -12.23 -11.60 -0.29
C ILE A 481 -13.11 -11.42 -1.53
N HIS A 482 -12.54 -11.42 -2.73
CA HIS A 482 -13.39 -11.46 -3.92
C HIS A 482 -12.90 -12.45 -4.97
N ILE A 483 -13.83 -12.82 -5.85
CA ILE A 483 -13.55 -13.45 -7.13
C ILE A 483 -13.93 -12.49 -8.26
N CYS A 484 -13.01 -12.27 -9.18
CA CYS A 484 -13.22 -11.53 -10.42
C CYS A 484 -13.36 -12.53 -11.56
N CYS A 485 -14.59 -12.78 -12.01
CA CYS A 485 -14.89 -13.74 -13.06
C CYS A 485 -14.34 -13.25 -14.42
N THR A 486 -13.67 -14.17 -15.10
CA THR A 486 -13.13 -14.03 -16.45
C THR A 486 -13.66 -15.17 -17.33
N VAL A 487 -13.28 -15.21 -18.61
CA VAL A 487 -13.68 -16.32 -19.51
C VAL A 487 -13.27 -17.68 -18.96
N LEU A 488 -12.15 -17.75 -18.23
CA LEU A 488 -11.63 -19.00 -17.63
C LEU A 488 -12.63 -19.60 -16.62
N HIS A 489 -13.37 -18.74 -15.91
CA HIS A 489 -14.36 -19.17 -14.92
C HIS A 489 -15.66 -19.67 -15.55
N THR A 490 -15.86 -19.39 -16.85
CA THR A 490 -17.03 -19.82 -17.62
C THR A 490 -16.88 -21.24 -18.18
N GLN A 491 -15.71 -21.86 -18.00
CA GLN A 491 -15.48 -23.25 -18.38
C GLN A 491 -16.43 -24.19 -17.61
N PRO A 492 -16.86 -25.32 -18.22
CA PRO A 492 -17.78 -26.26 -17.58
C PRO A 492 -17.31 -26.70 -16.19
N GLY A 493 -18.18 -26.56 -15.20
CA GLY A 493 -17.95 -27.03 -13.82
C GLY A 493 -17.09 -26.14 -12.92
N VAL A 494 -16.37 -25.13 -13.44
CA VAL A 494 -15.49 -24.27 -12.62
C VAL A 494 -16.27 -23.48 -11.58
N ALA A 495 -17.37 -22.82 -11.99
CA ALA A 495 -18.22 -22.06 -11.07
C ALA A 495 -18.90 -22.97 -10.02
N ASP A 496 -19.34 -24.17 -10.42
CA ASP A 496 -19.94 -25.15 -9.50
C ASP A 496 -18.93 -25.67 -8.49
N HIS A 497 -17.70 -25.92 -8.94
CA HIS A 497 -16.58 -26.28 -8.08
C HIS A 497 -16.31 -25.19 -7.04
N PHE A 498 -16.22 -23.92 -7.47
CA PHE A 498 -16.02 -22.79 -6.57
C PHE A 498 -17.11 -22.72 -5.49
N ILE A 499 -18.38 -22.79 -5.90
CA ILE A 499 -19.54 -22.71 -5.00
C ILE A 499 -19.53 -23.88 -4.01
N ARG A 500 -19.21 -25.10 -4.47
CA ARG A 500 -19.09 -26.28 -3.62
C ARG A 500 -18.00 -26.10 -2.58
N ASP A 501 -16.79 -25.69 -2.99
CA ASP A 501 -15.68 -25.52 -2.08
C ASP A 501 -15.96 -24.44 -1.03
N VAL A 502 -16.55 -23.30 -1.44
CA VAL A 502 -17.01 -22.26 -0.50
C VAL A 502 -18.00 -22.86 0.50
N LYS A 503 -19.02 -23.59 0.04
CA LYS A 503 -20.03 -24.20 0.92
C LYS A 503 -19.42 -25.20 1.91
N GLU A 504 -18.53 -26.06 1.44
CA GLU A 504 -17.84 -27.05 2.27
C GLU A 504 -16.93 -26.38 3.31
N GLN A 505 -16.10 -25.42 2.91
CA GLN A 505 -15.18 -24.76 3.82
C GLN A 505 -15.90 -23.89 4.85
N VAL A 506 -16.98 -23.21 4.46
CA VAL A 506 -17.83 -22.48 5.42
C VAL A 506 -18.45 -23.45 6.42
N ALA A 507 -18.97 -24.59 5.99
CA ALA A 507 -19.53 -25.59 6.90
C ALA A 507 -18.50 -26.13 7.90
N ILE A 508 -17.23 -26.28 7.48
CA ILE A 508 -16.13 -26.68 8.37
C ILE A 508 -15.80 -25.55 9.37
N ILE A 509 -15.62 -24.33 8.88
CA ILE A 509 -15.26 -23.15 9.70
C ILE A 509 -16.34 -22.87 10.75
N MET A 510 -17.62 -23.01 10.39
CA MET A 510 -18.75 -22.79 11.28
C MET A 510 -18.87 -23.80 12.43
N LYS A 511 -18.13 -24.93 12.40
CA LYS A 511 -18.01 -25.82 13.57
C LYS A 511 -17.24 -25.15 14.72
N ASN A 512 -16.28 -24.27 14.39
CA ASN A 512 -15.53 -23.48 15.35
C ASN A 512 -15.28 -22.06 14.80
N PRO A 513 -16.28 -21.17 14.84
CA PRO A 513 -16.21 -19.86 14.19
C PRO A 513 -15.18 -18.91 14.85
N LYS A 514 -14.90 -19.12 16.14
CA LYS A 514 -13.97 -18.28 16.94
C LYS A 514 -12.51 -18.75 16.89
N GLU A 515 -12.21 -19.81 16.15
CA GLU A 515 -10.83 -20.26 15.96
C GLU A 515 -9.99 -19.14 15.30
N ARG A 516 -8.74 -19.04 15.73
CA ARG A 516 -7.82 -18.00 15.25
C ARG A 516 -7.39 -18.26 13.82
N THR A 517 -7.31 -17.19 13.04
CA THR A 517 -6.73 -17.20 11.69
C THR A 517 -5.23 -17.40 11.76
N THR A 518 -4.70 -18.23 10.85
CA THR A 518 -3.27 -18.55 10.72
C THR A 518 -2.76 -18.14 9.32
N GLY A 519 -1.47 -18.33 9.04
CA GLY A 519 -0.88 -18.11 7.71
C GLY A 519 -1.06 -16.69 7.16
N MET A 520 -1.14 -16.58 5.82
CA MET A 520 -1.29 -15.29 5.14
C MET A 520 -2.53 -14.51 5.57
N GLY A 521 -3.65 -15.19 5.82
CA GLY A 521 -4.86 -14.56 6.33
C GLY A 521 -4.66 -13.78 7.65
N ALA A 522 -3.79 -14.28 8.54
CA ALA A 522 -3.47 -13.58 9.78
C ALA A 522 -2.68 -12.28 9.52
N ILE A 523 -1.78 -12.29 8.53
CA ILE A 523 -1.01 -11.10 8.13
C ILE A 523 -1.96 -9.99 7.65
N TYR A 524 -2.94 -10.33 6.81
CA TYR A 524 -3.93 -9.35 6.34
C TYR A 524 -4.85 -8.82 7.46
N GLY A 525 -5.27 -9.68 8.39
CA GLY A 525 -6.03 -9.28 9.57
C GLY A 525 -5.24 -8.34 10.49
N MET A 526 -3.98 -8.67 10.77
CA MET A 526 -3.07 -7.82 11.55
C MET A 526 -2.80 -6.50 10.85
N ALA A 527 -2.52 -6.52 9.54
CA ALA A 527 -2.25 -5.31 8.76
C ALA A 527 -3.40 -4.30 8.85
N GLN A 528 -4.65 -4.75 8.95
CA GLN A 528 -5.81 -3.87 9.16
C GLN A 528 -5.87 -3.27 10.56
N ALA A 529 -5.53 -4.06 11.58
CA ALA A 529 -5.60 -3.65 12.98
C ALA A 529 -4.51 -2.64 13.39
N ILE A 530 -3.38 -2.59 12.67
CA ILE A 530 -2.25 -1.69 12.98
C ILE A 530 -2.68 -0.21 12.85
N PRO A 531 -2.69 0.57 13.95
CA PRO A 531 -3.08 1.98 13.92
C PRO A 531 -2.06 2.90 13.25
N ASP A 532 -0.77 2.56 13.33
CA ASP A 532 0.32 3.26 12.65
C ASP A 532 0.53 2.68 11.25
N ARG A 533 -0.11 3.32 10.27
CA ARG A 533 -0.02 2.89 8.87
C ARG A 533 1.40 2.97 8.30
N SER A 534 2.33 3.69 8.93
CA SER A 534 3.73 3.72 8.48
C SER A 534 4.41 2.36 8.56
N LEU A 535 4.03 1.52 9.52
CA LEU A 535 4.54 0.14 9.63
C LEU A 535 4.08 -0.71 8.44
N VAL A 536 2.82 -0.58 8.04
CA VAL A 536 2.30 -1.29 6.85
C VAL A 536 3.03 -0.82 5.58
N THR A 537 3.34 0.48 5.49
CA THR A 537 4.18 1.02 4.40
C THR A 537 5.57 0.40 4.39
N GLU A 538 6.25 0.29 5.52
CA GLU A 538 7.60 -0.30 5.62
C GLU A 538 7.60 -1.79 5.28
N ILE A 539 6.63 -2.56 5.79
CA ILE A 539 6.43 -3.97 5.42
C ILE A 539 6.24 -4.09 3.90
N SER A 540 5.43 -3.21 3.32
CA SER A 540 5.17 -3.21 1.87
C SER A 540 6.41 -2.84 1.06
N GLN A 541 7.26 -1.93 1.56
CA GLN A 541 8.53 -1.59 0.93
C GLN A 541 9.48 -2.78 0.94
N GLY A 542 9.66 -3.44 2.09
CA GLY A 542 10.53 -4.61 2.16
C GLY A 542 9.99 -5.79 1.34
N PHE A 543 8.66 -5.96 1.24
CA PHE A 543 8.06 -6.90 0.27
C PHE A 543 8.49 -6.58 -1.17
N LEU A 544 8.46 -5.30 -1.58
CA LEU A 544 8.90 -4.89 -2.91
C LEU A 544 10.40 -5.13 -3.11
N ASP A 545 11.23 -4.87 -2.09
CA ASP A 545 12.67 -5.16 -2.15
C ASP A 545 12.93 -6.65 -2.34
N CYS A 546 12.17 -7.53 -1.66
CA CYS A 546 12.26 -8.98 -1.84
C CYS A 546 11.99 -9.43 -3.28
N LEU A 547 11.07 -8.77 -4.01
CA LEU A 547 10.78 -9.12 -5.41
C LEU A 547 11.98 -8.91 -6.36
N TYR A 548 12.91 -8.03 -5.99
CA TYR A 548 14.14 -7.76 -6.76
C TYR A 548 15.39 -8.39 -6.14
N SER A 549 15.22 -9.16 -5.07
CA SER A 549 16.33 -9.88 -4.44
C SER A 549 16.85 -10.99 -5.35
N THR A 550 18.17 -11.11 -5.44
CA THR A 550 18.84 -12.23 -6.10
C THR A 550 19.68 -13.04 -5.11
N GLU A 551 19.45 -12.84 -3.81
CA GLU A 551 20.09 -13.62 -2.76
C GLU A 551 19.40 -14.98 -2.60
N ALA A 552 20.19 -16.05 -2.56
CA ALA A 552 19.67 -17.37 -2.26
C ALA A 552 19.44 -17.46 -0.74
N VAL A 553 18.22 -17.81 -0.33
CA VAL A 553 17.94 -18.10 1.07
C VAL A 553 18.67 -19.40 1.41
N ASN A 554 19.79 -19.29 2.12
CA ASN A 554 20.43 -20.45 2.71
C ASN A 554 19.48 -21.05 3.76
N SER A 555 18.77 -22.12 3.40
CA SER A 555 17.97 -22.95 4.30
C SER A 555 18.79 -23.62 5.43
N ASN A 556 20.09 -23.32 5.52
CA ASN A 556 21.01 -23.79 6.54
C ASN A 556 21.24 -22.83 7.72
N SER A 557 20.48 -21.74 7.85
CA SER A 557 20.32 -21.11 9.17
C SER A 557 19.36 -21.93 10.03
N ASN A 558 19.77 -23.17 10.34
CA ASN A 558 19.54 -23.67 11.68
C ASN A 558 20.25 -22.67 12.60
N HIS A 559 19.55 -21.61 13.00
CA HIS A 559 19.78 -21.02 14.30
C HIS A 559 19.63 -22.18 15.27
N MET A 560 20.75 -22.84 15.59
CA MET A 560 20.81 -23.75 16.73
C MET A 560 20.13 -22.99 17.86
N ASN A 561 19.04 -23.55 18.37
CA ASN A 561 18.19 -23.01 19.43
C ASN A 561 19.04 -22.33 20.51
N GLU A 562 19.32 -21.04 20.34
CA GLU A 562 19.81 -20.22 21.43
C GLU A 562 18.57 -19.86 22.25
N PRO A 563 18.56 -20.20 23.55
CA PRO A 563 17.38 -19.98 24.38
C PRO A 563 17.10 -18.47 24.50
N ASP A 564 15.87 -18.07 24.17
CA ASP A 564 15.36 -16.72 24.42
C ASP A 564 15.30 -16.49 25.93
N LEU A 565 16.20 -15.64 26.45
CA LEU A 565 16.34 -15.36 27.88
C LEU A 565 15.18 -14.46 28.33
N ARG A 566 14.49 -14.88 29.40
CA ARG A 566 13.42 -14.08 30.03
C ARG A 566 14.00 -13.13 31.08
N VAL A 567 13.16 -12.22 31.58
CA VAL A 567 13.51 -11.37 32.74
C VAL A 567 14.03 -12.25 33.88
N ASP A 568 15.05 -11.76 34.59
CA ASP A 568 15.79 -12.47 35.65
C ASP A 568 16.66 -13.66 35.20
N GLN A 569 17.05 -13.74 33.92
CA GLN A 569 17.87 -14.83 33.38
C GLN A 569 19.15 -14.34 32.70
N ALA A 570 20.19 -15.19 32.78
CA ALA A 570 21.46 -15.06 32.08
C ALA A 570 21.87 -16.42 31.49
N LEU A 571 22.74 -16.41 30.48
CA LEU A 571 23.27 -17.65 29.88
C LEU A 571 24.70 -17.90 30.35
N LEU A 572 24.95 -19.07 30.93
CA LEU A 572 26.27 -19.53 31.34
C LEU A 572 26.71 -20.69 30.44
N THR A 573 27.78 -20.49 29.67
CA THR A 573 28.39 -21.51 28.81
C THR A 573 29.64 -22.07 29.47
N ILE A 574 29.66 -23.37 29.75
CA ILE A 574 30.82 -24.07 30.29
C ILE A 574 31.58 -24.74 29.15
N GLN A 575 32.87 -24.45 29.02
CA GLN A 575 33.74 -25.04 28.00
C GLN A 575 34.78 -25.95 28.64
N ASN A 576 34.74 -27.23 28.30
CA ASN A 576 35.65 -28.23 28.85
C ASN A 576 36.76 -28.57 27.84
N GLN A 577 38.00 -28.13 28.11
CA GLN A 577 39.19 -28.47 27.33
C GLN A 577 40.02 -29.60 27.96
N LEU A 578 39.49 -30.27 28.98
CA LEU A 578 40.13 -31.45 29.57
C LEU A 578 39.79 -32.69 28.75
N THR A 579 40.61 -33.74 28.89
CA THR A 579 40.40 -35.03 28.23
C THR A 579 39.35 -35.92 28.92
N GLN A 580 38.74 -35.44 30.01
CA GLN A 580 37.78 -36.17 30.84
C GLN A 580 36.47 -35.38 31.01
N ASN A 581 35.39 -36.08 31.36
CA ASN A 581 34.10 -35.45 31.66
C ASN A 581 34.17 -34.60 32.94
N VAL A 582 33.44 -33.50 32.92
CA VAL A 582 33.34 -32.59 34.06
C VAL A 582 31.88 -32.40 34.45
N GLN A 583 31.59 -32.49 35.75
CA GLN A 583 30.28 -32.21 36.32
C GLN A 583 30.27 -30.84 36.99
N VAL A 584 29.24 -30.05 36.69
CA VAL A 584 29.07 -28.70 37.24
C VAL A 584 27.88 -28.72 38.17
N PHE A 585 28.07 -28.23 39.38
CA PHE A 585 27.06 -28.12 40.41
C PHE A 585 26.92 -26.67 40.88
N TYR A 586 25.75 -26.29 41.36
CA TYR A 586 25.49 -24.94 41.86
C TYR A 586 24.63 -24.93 43.13
N THR A 587 24.70 -23.83 43.87
CA THR A 587 23.78 -23.45 44.94
C THR A 587 23.64 -21.91 44.93
N SER A 588 22.67 -21.36 45.63
CA SER A 588 22.45 -19.90 45.74
C SER A 588 22.60 -19.41 47.17
N ASP A 589 23.01 -18.16 47.35
CA ASP A 589 23.04 -17.46 48.65
C ASP A 589 21.67 -17.41 49.36
N TYR A 590 20.57 -17.49 48.61
CA TYR A 590 19.21 -17.60 49.16
C TYR A 590 18.94 -18.93 49.90
N CYS A 591 19.76 -19.98 49.72
CA CYS A 591 19.53 -21.25 50.42
C CYS A 591 20.50 -21.49 51.59
N TYR A 592 19.95 -21.51 52.81
CA TYR A 592 20.69 -21.90 54.01
C TYR A 592 20.74 -23.44 54.16
N LYS A 593 21.95 -24.02 54.13
CA LYS A 593 22.25 -25.47 54.23
C LYS A 593 21.77 -26.36 53.05
N CYS A 594 21.56 -25.81 51.86
CA CYS A 594 21.31 -26.64 50.66
C CYS A 594 22.53 -27.49 50.26
N VAL A 595 22.24 -28.68 49.74
CA VAL A 595 23.21 -29.50 49.00
C VAL A 595 23.38 -28.91 47.59
N TYR A 596 24.58 -29.02 47.03
CA TYR A 596 24.87 -28.64 45.65
C TYR A 596 23.98 -29.41 44.66
N GLN A 597 23.30 -28.69 43.77
CA GLN A 597 22.46 -29.28 42.72
C GLN A 597 23.26 -29.44 41.44
N HIS A 598 23.01 -30.51 40.70
CA HIS A 598 23.64 -30.74 39.39
C HIS A 598 23.10 -29.74 38.36
N LEU A 599 24.01 -29.04 37.67
CA LEU A 599 23.70 -28.04 36.65
C LEU A 599 23.84 -28.63 35.24
N THR A 600 24.99 -29.24 34.94
CA THR A 600 25.26 -29.91 33.66
C THR A 600 26.50 -30.80 33.72
N THR A 601 26.67 -31.67 32.72
CA THR A 601 27.88 -32.47 32.51
C THR A 601 28.44 -32.19 31.12
N VAL A 602 29.72 -31.82 31.05
CA VAL A 602 30.39 -31.40 29.81
C VAL A 602 31.44 -32.43 29.41
N LYS A 603 31.27 -33.00 28.21
CA LYS A 603 32.20 -33.99 27.62
C LYS A 603 33.55 -33.33 27.24
N PRO A 604 34.63 -34.12 27.02
CA PRO A 604 35.93 -33.59 26.61
C PRO A 604 35.83 -32.80 25.31
N ASN A 605 36.53 -31.68 25.23
CA ASN A 605 36.55 -30.78 24.06
C ASN A 605 35.16 -30.35 23.57
N ASN A 606 34.21 -30.21 24.49
CA ASN A 606 32.85 -29.80 24.18
C ASN A 606 32.40 -28.65 25.11
N ASN A 607 31.26 -28.04 24.76
CA ASN A 607 30.62 -27.01 25.57
C ASN A 607 29.18 -27.39 25.93
N ALA A 608 28.67 -26.75 26.98
CA ALA A 608 27.26 -26.81 27.34
C ALA A 608 26.81 -25.43 27.85
N SER A 609 25.69 -24.93 27.31
CA SER A 609 25.07 -23.67 27.74
C SER A 609 23.87 -23.96 28.63
N VAL A 610 23.78 -23.28 29.77
CA VAL A 610 22.69 -23.44 30.74
C VAL A 610 22.15 -22.06 31.13
N VAL A 611 20.83 -21.94 31.19
CA VAL A 611 20.17 -20.72 31.68
C VAL A 611 20.23 -20.69 33.20
N ILE A 612 20.72 -19.58 33.75
CA ILE A 612 20.90 -19.36 35.18
C ILE A 612 20.09 -18.15 35.66
N SER A 613 19.70 -18.16 36.94
CA SER A 613 18.96 -17.06 37.57
C SER A 613 19.89 -15.91 37.94
N THR A 614 19.47 -14.68 37.67
CA THR A 614 20.20 -13.44 38.06
C THR A 614 19.74 -12.86 39.39
N LYS A 615 18.66 -13.38 40.00
CA LYS A 615 18.09 -12.86 41.26
C LYS A 615 19.02 -12.95 42.47
N PHE A 616 19.94 -13.91 42.46
CA PHE A 616 20.69 -14.36 43.63
C PHE A 616 22.13 -14.66 43.22
N THR A 617 23.07 -14.55 44.17
CA THR A 617 24.46 -14.93 43.91
C THR A 617 24.56 -16.45 43.80
N LEU A 618 25.15 -16.94 42.71
CA LEU A 618 25.31 -18.37 42.49
C LEU A 618 26.72 -18.81 42.90
N HIS A 619 26.79 -19.85 43.73
CA HIS A 619 28.01 -20.53 44.11
C HIS A 619 28.16 -21.80 43.27
N ILE A 620 29.13 -21.81 42.35
CA ILE A 620 29.31 -22.91 41.40
C ILE A 620 30.55 -23.72 41.79
N ARG A 621 30.43 -25.05 41.66
CA ARG A 621 31.48 -26.03 41.92
C ARG A 621 31.61 -26.97 40.73
N VAL A 622 32.84 -27.23 40.32
CA VAL A 622 33.16 -28.06 39.16
C VAL A 622 33.99 -29.24 39.61
N GLU A 623 33.58 -30.46 39.27
CA GLU A 623 34.20 -31.72 39.74
C GLU A 623 34.57 -32.64 38.56
N SER A 624 35.70 -33.34 38.69
CA SER A 624 36.11 -34.39 37.75
C SER A 624 35.31 -35.66 37.99
N GLN A 625 34.73 -36.24 36.94
CA GLN A 625 33.89 -37.44 37.06
C GLN A 625 34.67 -38.68 37.54
N ASP A 626 35.95 -38.80 37.21
CA ASP A 626 36.74 -40.02 37.50
C ASP A 626 37.44 -40.00 38.87
N ARG A 627 37.63 -38.82 39.48
CA ARG A 627 38.38 -38.68 40.74
C ARG A 627 37.58 -38.06 41.89
N ASN A 628 36.34 -37.60 41.65
CA ASN A 628 35.55 -36.80 42.62
C ASN A 628 36.36 -35.64 43.24
N THR A 629 37.35 -35.12 42.52
CA THR A 629 38.15 -33.98 42.95
C THR A 629 37.54 -32.69 42.41
N THR A 630 37.39 -31.70 43.30
CA THR A 630 36.94 -30.35 42.90
C THR A 630 38.03 -29.67 42.09
N ILE A 631 37.70 -29.29 40.86
CA ILE A 631 38.58 -28.58 39.92
C ILE A 631 38.57 -27.09 40.22
N CYS A 632 37.37 -26.48 40.33
CA CYS A 632 37.19 -25.06 40.59
C CYS A 632 35.95 -24.79 41.45
N ARG A 633 35.99 -23.68 42.20
CA ARG A 633 34.82 -23.12 42.88
C ARG A 633 34.85 -21.61 42.78
N TRP A 634 33.71 -20.99 42.44
CA TRP A 634 33.55 -19.54 42.43
C TRP A 634 32.14 -19.14 42.89
N SER A 635 31.98 -17.85 43.15
CA SER A 635 30.69 -17.24 43.52
C SER A 635 30.52 -15.97 42.70
N GLN A 636 29.40 -15.83 42.00
CA GLN A 636 29.16 -14.67 41.15
C GLN A 636 27.67 -14.34 41.09
N THR A 637 27.36 -13.04 41.17
CA THR A 637 26.05 -12.49 40.85
C THR A 637 26.04 -12.15 39.37
N TYR A 638 25.12 -12.74 38.63
CA TYR A 638 24.99 -12.53 37.18
C TYR A 638 23.92 -11.47 36.93
N GLU A 639 24.06 -10.70 35.85
CA GLU A 639 23.12 -9.62 35.50
C GLU A 639 22.25 -10.00 34.29
N GLU A 640 21.08 -9.36 34.16
CA GLU A 640 20.05 -9.71 33.18
C GLU A 640 20.54 -9.65 31.74
N ASN A 641 20.19 -10.69 30.97
CA ASN A 641 20.62 -10.87 29.57
C ASN A 641 22.13 -10.92 29.35
N GLY A 642 22.93 -11.01 30.42
CA GLY A 642 24.37 -11.24 30.30
C GLY A 642 24.66 -12.65 29.77
N ARG A 643 25.66 -12.75 28.88
CA ARG A 643 26.19 -14.04 28.42
C ARG A 643 27.61 -14.20 28.94
N TYR A 644 27.84 -15.30 29.65
CA TYR A 644 29.08 -15.57 30.37
C TYR A 644 29.64 -16.92 29.93
N SER A 645 30.94 -16.99 29.66
CA SER A 645 31.65 -18.25 29.39
C SER A 645 32.66 -18.56 30.49
N VAL A 646 32.73 -19.84 30.88
CA VAL A 646 33.73 -20.36 31.81
C VAL A 646 34.54 -21.45 31.12
N TRP A 647 35.83 -21.19 30.98
CA TRP A 647 36.77 -22.06 30.30
C TRP A 647 37.56 -22.88 31.31
N ILE A 648 37.44 -24.21 31.23
CA ILE A 648 38.14 -25.16 32.09
C ILE A 648 39.33 -25.72 31.31
N ARG A 649 40.55 -25.35 31.69
CA ARG A 649 41.78 -25.71 30.98
C ARG A 649 42.96 -25.88 31.92
N ILE A 650 44.00 -26.57 31.48
CA ILE A 650 45.27 -26.65 32.22
C ILE A 650 46.19 -25.52 31.71
N PRO A 651 46.54 -24.52 32.53
CA PRO A 651 47.46 -23.46 32.13
C PRO A 651 48.85 -24.01 31.84
N LYS A 652 49.58 -23.41 30.88
CA LYS A 652 50.96 -23.82 30.54
C LYS A 652 51.95 -23.72 31.72
N SER A 653 51.61 -23.00 32.78
CA SER A 653 52.45 -22.72 33.95
C SER A 653 52.24 -23.67 35.14
N THR A 654 51.20 -24.54 35.12
CA THR A 654 50.86 -25.43 36.24
C THR A 654 50.28 -26.76 35.74
N THR A 655 50.49 -27.85 36.47
CA THR A 655 49.89 -29.16 36.15
C THR A 655 48.43 -29.31 36.61
N ASN A 656 47.88 -28.33 37.34
CA ASN A 656 46.50 -28.37 37.84
C ASN A 656 45.54 -27.60 36.91
N PRO A 657 44.32 -28.11 36.68
CA PRO A 657 43.29 -27.42 35.89
C PRO A 657 42.79 -26.15 36.59
N SER A 658 42.49 -25.09 35.82
CA SER A 658 41.92 -23.84 36.31
C SER A 658 40.73 -23.38 35.45
N CYS A 659 39.92 -22.49 36.02
CA CYS A 659 38.74 -21.93 35.36
C CYS A 659 38.93 -20.44 35.11
N THR A 660 38.73 -20.00 33.86
CA THR A 660 38.80 -18.58 33.48
C THR A 660 37.45 -18.09 32.97
N HIS A 661 37.04 -16.91 33.44
CA HIS A 661 35.73 -16.31 33.16
C HIS A 661 35.83 -15.26 32.05
N THR A 662 34.91 -15.29 31.09
CA THR A 662 34.75 -14.23 30.07
C THR A 662 33.30 -13.78 30.04
N VAL A 663 33.10 -12.48 29.80
CA VAL A 663 31.79 -11.90 29.51
C VAL A 663 31.70 -11.79 28.00
N ASP A 664 30.85 -12.59 27.39
CA ASP A 664 30.71 -12.65 25.93
C ASP A 664 29.73 -11.59 25.43
N GLN A 665 28.71 -11.27 26.24
CA GLN A 665 27.77 -10.18 26.00
C GLN A 665 27.50 -9.45 27.31
N THR A 666 27.66 -8.12 27.28
CA THR A 666 27.41 -7.25 28.43
C THR A 666 25.92 -7.23 28.80
N PRO A 667 25.58 -7.32 30.09
CA PRO A 667 24.20 -7.29 30.58
C PRO A 667 23.50 -5.94 30.37
N ASN A 668 22.16 -5.95 30.41
CA ASN A 668 21.33 -4.76 30.23
C ASN A 668 21.19 -3.94 31.53
N ASN A 669 21.32 -2.61 31.44
CA ASN A 669 21.13 -1.72 32.58
C ASN A 669 19.63 -1.45 32.85
N VAL A 670 19.10 -2.03 33.92
CA VAL A 670 17.67 -1.98 34.31
C VAL A 670 17.24 -0.60 34.84
N SER A 671 18.17 0.29 35.19
CA SER A 671 17.85 1.61 35.79
C SER A 671 17.38 2.65 34.76
N LEU A 672 17.89 2.55 33.53
CA LEU A 672 17.60 3.52 32.46
C LEU A 672 16.15 3.43 31.91
N PRO A 673 15.56 2.22 31.71
CA PRO A 673 14.17 2.07 31.29
C PRO A 673 13.15 2.60 32.31
N LEU A 674 13.40 2.39 33.61
CA LEU A 674 12.52 2.88 34.69
C LEU A 674 12.48 4.41 34.73
N LEU A 675 13.63 5.05 34.54
CA LEU A 675 13.73 6.51 34.45
C LEU A 675 12.99 7.05 33.22
N ALA A 676 13.14 6.39 32.06
CA ALA A 676 12.45 6.78 30.84
C ALA A 676 10.93 6.61 30.94
N ALA A 677 10.45 5.55 31.59
CA ALA A 677 9.03 5.33 31.85
C ALA A 677 8.45 6.41 32.80
N ALA A 678 9.17 6.75 33.87
CA ALA A 678 8.77 7.81 34.79
C ALA A 678 8.70 9.19 34.12
N LEU A 679 9.70 9.55 33.30
CA LEU A 679 9.72 10.79 32.54
C LEU A 679 8.60 10.85 31.49
N SER A 680 8.31 9.73 30.84
CA SER A 680 7.23 9.66 29.83
C SER A 680 5.85 9.83 30.47
N LEU A 681 5.59 9.20 31.63
CA LEU A 681 4.36 9.38 32.39
C LEU A 681 4.20 10.82 32.89
N ALA A 682 5.28 11.45 33.34
CA ALA A 682 5.27 12.86 33.73
C ALA A 682 4.93 13.77 32.54
N LEU A 683 5.50 13.51 31.35
CA LEU A 683 5.22 14.30 30.15
C LEU A 683 3.75 14.15 29.68
N ILE A 684 3.20 12.94 29.74
CA ILE A 684 1.79 12.66 29.42
C ILE A 684 0.88 13.39 30.41
N ALA A 685 1.18 13.32 31.70
CA ALA A 685 0.41 14.03 32.73
C ALA A 685 0.44 15.55 32.51
N VAL A 686 1.61 16.14 32.22
CA VAL A 686 1.75 17.56 31.90
C VAL A 686 0.96 17.91 30.63
N SER A 687 1.00 17.07 29.59
CA SER A 687 0.24 17.30 28.36
C SER A 687 -1.27 17.27 28.59
N PHE A 688 -1.78 16.38 29.43
CA PHE A 688 -3.20 16.29 29.77
C PHE A 688 -3.70 17.48 30.60
N VAL A 689 -2.81 18.13 31.36
CA VAL A 689 -3.15 19.34 32.13
C VAL A 689 -3.00 20.60 31.27
N VAL A 690 -1.92 20.71 30.51
CA VAL A 690 -1.56 21.93 29.76
C VAL A 690 -2.37 22.07 28.47
N VAL A 691 -2.65 20.97 27.75
CA VAL A 691 -3.37 21.03 26.47
C VAL A 691 -4.81 21.55 26.63
N PRO A 692 -5.63 21.09 27.60
CA PRO A 692 -6.96 21.65 27.82
C PRO A 692 -6.94 23.12 28.27
N ILE A 693 -5.92 23.52 29.03
CA ILE A 693 -5.72 24.90 29.47
C ILE A 693 -5.41 25.80 28.27
N ILE A 694 -4.43 25.44 27.43
CA ILE A 694 -4.12 26.17 26.20
C ILE A 694 -5.32 26.20 25.26
N TYR A 695 -6.08 25.11 25.14
CA TYR A 695 -7.28 25.08 24.30
C TYR A 695 -8.37 26.03 24.81
N ARG A 696 -8.59 26.10 26.14
CA ARG A 696 -9.53 27.05 26.75
C ARG A 696 -9.10 28.50 26.56
N TYR A 697 -7.82 28.82 26.74
CA TYR A 697 -7.32 30.18 26.56
C TYR A 697 -7.24 30.61 25.09
N ALA A 698 -6.93 29.69 24.17
CA ALA A 698 -6.98 29.96 22.73
C ALA A 698 -8.42 30.22 22.27
N TYR A 699 -9.40 29.43 22.75
CA TYR A 699 -10.81 29.64 22.43
C TYR A 699 -11.33 30.98 22.99
N ALA A 700 -10.95 31.32 24.22
CA ALA A 700 -11.30 32.61 24.83
C ALA A 700 -10.66 33.79 24.08
N PHE A 701 -9.41 33.67 23.63
CA PHE A 701 -8.72 34.69 22.86
C PHE A 701 -9.35 34.90 21.47
N PHE A 702 -9.73 33.82 20.78
CA PHE A 702 -10.44 33.92 19.50
C PHE A 702 -11.87 34.44 19.64
N TYR A 703 -12.56 34.13 20.74
CA TYR A 703 -13.89 34.68 21.02
C TYR A 703 -13.83 36.19 21.35
N PHE A 704 -12.80 36.62 22.09
CA PHE A 704 -12.57 38.03 22.41
C PHE A 704 -12.22 38.86 21.16
N LEU A 705 -11.44 38.29 20.23
CA LEU A 705 -11.14 38.89 18.92
C LEU A 705 -12.35 38.97 17.98
N PHE A 706 -13.33 38.08 18.12
CA PHE A 706 -14.55 38.12 17.32
C PHE A 706 -15.57 39.14 17.85
N VAL A 707 -15.64 39.34 19.17
CA VAL A 707 -16.56 40.31 19.80
C VAL A 707 -16.07 41.75 19.64
N LEU A 708 -14.75 41.99 19.60
CA LEU A 708 -14.19 43.33 19.35
C LEU A 708 -14.25 43.79 17.89
N ASN A 709 -14.70 42.94 16.96
CA ASN A 709 -14.82 43.28 15.54
C ASN A 709 -16.27 43.61 15.12
N ASP A 710 -17.22 43.54 16.06
CA ASP A 710 -18.66 43.86 15.88
C ASP A 710 -19.14 45.01 16.80
N THR A 711 -18.21 45.80 17.37
CA THR A 711 -18.44 47.10 18.02
C THR A 711 -17.45 48.11 17.48
#